data_AF-A0A1G1QBG6-F1
#
_entry.id   AF-A0A1G1QBG6-F1
#
_cell.length_a   1.000
_cell.length_b   1.000
_cell.length_c   1.000
_cell.angle_alpha   90.00
_cell.angle_beta   90.00
_cell.angle_gamma   90.00
#
_symmetry.space_group_name_H-M   'P 1'
#
loop_
_entity.id
_entity.type
_entity.pdbx_description
1 polymer ?
#
loop_
_entity_poly.entity_id
_entity_poly.type
_entity_poly.pdbx_seq_one_letter_code
_entity_poly.pdbx_strand_id
1 'polypeptide(L)'
;MKIQKTFRMPDTGAIKNYDKEGKEIFPVPKDDLWGQNGCYVVNPMSFTKLGKQGKSTNDSSSWEDGYRTVLDNNTGLVWEIKSPKKSDVNYCENKYTWKKAKDAYIKDLNKKKYGGFSDWRLPNKDELRSIIDYSKTGPSVDIHYFPNCRSDFYWTSVPYNMQKPFIWGLFFGLGSGICYSPLSERYVRAVRGGYNRNFGKVDSSRFKDNNDGTITDTLSGLMWQKGENERMDWYSALKCCKNMRLADYSDWRLPNLKELNSILNLSYENNWWYYKEYFPAEGLTPPLLHYFSSTPYEGIYVWVTNFCFGYDGYYANKNAHLLFRAVRNVGVITSKERPHFKFPDSGQKKCYNDEGGIIKTPKKAAQYFGQDGTYSLNPLSFTKLSEGAKPLDEKADWKKGLRMVKDNNTGLVWETKSPDENDLNFKGSSYTWEGAHDFVEGLNKKCYGGFRDWRLPNREELRMLVDYNGQIPATDENFFADCLPAFYWSKDLNVQDPILAWGVYFAYGCAISYLKSFYYPVRAVRGGYSPGFGDIQKYAFKDNNDGTVSDFNTGLMWKRDESPELNWEEALKYCQELNLGGHSGWRLPTIREMGSLMDLSFKEGVWFHKEFFPGTKTAPLGFYWASTTYGDTFGWGVNFQFGFDGYYAGKKQGRYPFRPVRSV
;
A
#
# COMPACT_ATOMS: atom_id res chain seq x y z
N MET A 1 29.06 0.91 -7.14
CA MET A 1 28.82 -0.52 -6.80
C MET A 1 27.59 -0.98 -7.57
N LYS A 2 27.72 -1.79 -8.63
CA LYS A 2 26.56 -2.27 -9.40
C LYS A 2 25.76 -3.22 -8.51
N ILE A 3 24.53 -2.86 -8.15
CA ILE A 3 23.63 -3.76 -7.41
C ILE A 3 23.38 -4.97 -8.31
N GLN A 4 23.84 -6.14 -7.88
CA GLN A 4 23.63 -7.40 -8.58
C GLN A 4 22.14 -7.73 -8.53
N LYS A 5 21.51 -7.87 -9.69
CA LYS A 5 20.07 -8.17 -9.80
C LYS A 5 19.85 -9.64 -9.44
N THR A 6 19.20 -9.90 -8.31
CA THR A 6 18.92 -11.25 -7.81
C THR A 6 17.42 -11.52 -7.77
N PHE A 7 17.03 -12.75 -8.11
CA PHE A 7 15.65 -13.22 -7.97
C PHE A 7 15.18 -13.08 -6.52
N ARG A 8 13.94 -12.62 -6.34
CA ARG A 8 13.23 -12.55 -5.07
C ARG A 8 11.81 -13.02 -5.31
N MET A 9 11.30 -13.90 -4.43
CA MET A 9 9.90 -14.32 -4.51
C MET A 9 9.00 -13.15 -4.10
N PRO A 10 8.07 -12.67 -4.96
CA PRO A 10 7.21 -11.54 -4.60
C PRO A 10 6.23 -11.86 -3.48
N ASP A 11 5.92 -10.86 -2.64
CA ASP A 11 4.84 -10.93 -1.65
C ASP A 11 3.48 -11.17 -2.32
N THR A 12 2.49 -11.61 -1.55
CA THR A 12 1.09 -11.72 -2.01
C THR A 12 0.43 -10.36 -2.20
N GLY A 13 0.98 -9.28 -1.63
CA GLY A 13 0.37 -7.96 -1.65
C GLY A 13 -0.68 -7.76 -0.56
N ALA A 14 -1.11 -8.83 0.13
CA ALA A 14 -2.06 -8.75 1.22
C ALA A 14 -1.49 -7.92 2.38
N ILE A 15 -2.17 -6.80 2.67
CA ILE A 15 -1.80 -5.87 3.74
C ILE A 15 -2.75 -5.90 4.93
N LYS A 16 -3.95 -6.46 4.75
CA LYS A 16 -4.99 -6.52 5.77
C LYS A 16 -4.78 -7.71 6.70
N ASN A 17 -5.16 -7.55 7.96
CA ASN A 17 -5.21 -8.61 8.95
C ASN A 17 -6.61 -8.63 9.58
N TYR A 18 -7.04 -9.77 10.11
CA TYR A 18 -8.39 -9.93 10.64
C TYR A 18 -8.40 -10.70 11.96
N ASP A 19 -9.36 -10.39 12.83
CA ASP A 19 -9.65 -11.15 14.04
C ASP A 19 -10.56 -12.36 13.79
N LYS A 20 -10.89 -13.07 14.87
CA LYS A 20 -11.69 -14.31 14.87
C LYS A 20 -13.09 -14.11 14.32
N GLU A 21 -13.63 -12.92 14.50
CA GLU A 21 -14.94 -12.47 14.05
C GLU A 21 -14.92 -11.92 12.62
N GLY A 22 -13.73 -11.79 12.02
CA GLY A 22 -13.53 -11.31 10.66
C GLY A 22 -13.48 -9.79 10.52
N LYS A 23 -13.28 -9.06 11.61
CA LYS A 23 -13.04 -7.61 11.59
C LYS A 23 -11.57 -7.33 11.30
N GLU A 24 -11.33 -6.32 10.47
CA GLU A 24 -9.97 -5.86 10.13
C GLU A 24 -9.26 -5.30 11.38
N ILE A 25 -8.01 -5.70 11.58
CA ILE A 25 -7.18 -5.36 12.74
C ILE A 25 -5.73 -5.04 12.33
N PHE A 26 -4.98 -4.42 13.22
CA PHE A 26 -3.55 -4.11 13.06
C PHE A 26 -2.74 -4.74 14.21
N PRO A 27 -2.60 -6.08 14.23
CA PRO A 27 -1.91 -6.76 15.31
C PRO A 27 -0.44 -6.32 15.36
N VAL A 28 0.11 -6.25 16.57
CA VAL A 28 1.54 -5.99 16.85
C VAL A 28 2.27 -7.27 17.27
N PRO A 29 3.61 -7.32 17.27
CA PRO A 29 4.38 -8.56 17.51
C PRO A 29 4.03 -9.33 18.80
N LYS A 30 3.53 -8.64 19.83
CA LYS A 30 3.10 -9.27 21.10
C LYS A 30 1.72 -9.92 21.03
N ASP A 31 0.90 -9.58 20.03
CA ASP A 31 -0.48 -10.06 19.94
C ASP A 31 -0.54 -11.53 19.50
N ASP A 32 -1.58 -12.23 19.94
CA ASP A 32 -1.84 -13.63 19.59
C ASP A 32 -2.18 -13.80 18.09
N LEU A 33 -2.70 -12.75 17.46
CA LEU A 33 -3.10 -12.74 16.05
C LEU A 33 -1.99 -12.22 15.12
N TRP A 34 -0.79 -11.99 15.66
CA TRP A 34 0.40 -11.69 14.88
C TRP A 34 0.84 -12.90 14.05
N GLY A 35 1.32 -12.66 12.84
CA GLY A 35 1.81 -13.71 11.93
C GLY A 35 1.02 -13.85 10.63
N GLN A 36 -0.05 -13.09 10.49
CA GLN A 36 -0.79 -12.96 9.22
C GLN A 36 0.10 -12.27 8.18
N ASN A 37 -0.14 -12.50 6.88
CA ASN A 37 0.70 -11.92 5.82
C ASN A 37 0.79 -10.40 5.91
N GLY A 38 -0.29 -9.73 6.31
CA GLY A 38 -0.31 -8.27 6.48
C GLY A 38 0.65 -7.76 7.56
N CYS A 39 1.11 -8.60 8.49
CA CYS A 39 2.09 -8.26 9.53
C CYS A 39 3.53 -8.12 9.00
N TYR A 40 3.81 -8.65 7.80
CA TYR A 40 5.16 -8.72 7.25
C TYR A 40 5.28 -7.95 5.94
N VAL A 41 6.50 -7.52 5.65
CA VAL A 41 6.90 -7.02 4.32
C VAL A 41 7.99 -7.93 3.77
N VAL A 42 7.64 -8.82 2.85
CA VAL A 42 8.61 -9.75 2.23
C VAL A 42 8.59 -9.55 0.72
N ASN A 43 9.60 -8.85 0.18
CA ASN A 43 9.71 -8.56 -1.25
C ASN A 43 8.40 -7.98 -1.86
N PRO A 44 7.95 -6.78 -1.45
CA PRO A 44 6.77 -6.12 -2.01
C PRO A 44 6.74 -6.20 -3.53
N MET A 45 5.55 -6.40 -4.10
CA MET A 45 5.39 -6.32 -5.54
C MET A 45 5.94 -4.99 -6.05
N SER A 46 6.81 -5.07 -7.05
CA SER A 46 7.54 -3.91 -7.55
C SER A 46 7.67 -4.04 -9.06
N PHE A 47 7.19 -3.02 -9.76
CA PHE A 47 7.08 -3.03 -11.21
C PHE A 47 7.73 -1.78 -11.80
N THR A 48 8.16 -1.89 -13.05
CA THR A 48 8.67 -0.75 -13.82
C THR A 48 8.10 -0.79 -15.23
N LYS A 49 7.44 0.29 -15.64
CA LYS A 49 6.90 0.42 -16.99
C LYS A 49 8.04 0.51 -18.02
N LEU A 50 7.90 -0.23 -19.11
CA LEU A 50 8.85 -0.29 -20.20
C LEU A 50 8.16 -0.02 -21.54
N GLY A 51 8.80 0.78 -22.37
CA GLY A 51 8.36 1.12 -23.72
C GLY A 51 8.91 0.19 -24.78
N LYS A 52 9.12 0.72 -25.99
CA LYS A 52 9.77 -0.03 -27.08
C LYS A 52 11.23 -0.36 -26.72
N GLN A 53 11.68 -1.55 -27.12
CA GLN A 53 13.03 -2.08 -26.89
C GLN A 53 13.41 -2.24 -25.41
N GLY A 54 12.42 -2.37 -24.52
CA GLY A 54 12.68 -2.58 -23.09
C GLY A 54 13.25 -1.38 -22.34
N LYS A 55 13.19 -0.18 -22.94
CA LYS A 55 13.62 1.05 -22.26
C LYS A 55 12.58 1.44 -21.22
N SER A 56 13.01 1.76 -20.00
CA SER A 56 12.12 2.27 -18.95
C SER A 56 11.39 3.52 -19.41
N THR A 57 10.10 3.58 -19.12
CA THR A 57 9.23 4.76 -19.33
C THR A 57 8.89 5.38 -17.98
N ASN A 58 8.09 6.45 -17.98
CA ASN A 58 7.55 7.00 -16.75
C ASN A 58 6.42 6.09 -16.19
N ASP A 59 6.17 6.18 -14.88
CA ASP A 59 5.06 5.51 -14.21
C ASP A 59 3.70 6.09 -14.61
N SER A 60 3.61 7.37 -15.03
CA SER A 60 2.39 7.93 -15.64
C SER A 60 2.11 7.38 -17.05
N SER A 61 3.12 6.82 -17.73
CA SER A 61 3.02 6.50 -19.15
C SER A 61 1.86 5.55 -19.45
N SER A 62 1.06 5.98 -20.42
CA SER A 62 -0.11 5.30 -20.94
C SER A 62 0.25 4.48 -22.19
N TRP A 63 -0.74 3.77 -22.73
CA TRP A 63 -0.60 3.06 -24.00
C TRP A 63 -0.14 3.98 -25.14
N GLU A 64 -0.61 5.23 -25.19
CA GLU A 64 -0.26 6.16 -26.28
C GLU A 64 1.18 6.68 -26.17
N ASP A 65 1.73 6.74 -24.95
CA ASP A 65 3.12 7.17 -24.68
C ASP A 65 4.17 6.09 -25.03
N GLY A 66 3.73 4.97 -25.60
CA GLY A 66 4.61 3.89 -26.04
C GLY A 66 4.90 2.84 -24.96
N TYR A 67 4.20 2.86 -23.82
CA TYR A 67 4.23 1.80 -22.81
C TYR A 67 3.73 0.47 -23.39
N ARG A 68 4.55 -0.59 -23.34
CA ARG A 68 4.23 -1.89 -23.96
C ARG A 68 4.50 -3.08 -23.06
N THR A 69 5.47 -2.98 -22.15
CA THR A 69 5.88 -4.11 -21.32
C THR A 69 6.14 -3.64 -19.90
N VAL A 70 6.06 -4.53 -18.92
CA VAL A 70 6.37 -4.19 -17.53
C VAL A 70 7.40 -5.16 -16.98
N LEU A 71 8.46 -4.63 -16.37
CA LEU A 71 9.45 -5.42 -15.63
C LEU A 71 8.95 -5.65 -14.21
N ASP A 72 8.91 -6.89 -13.78
CA ASP A 72 8.84 -7.25 -12.37
C ASP A 72 10.25 -7.20 -11.76
N ASN A 73 10.46 -6.28 -10.83
CA ASN A 73 11.76 -6.02 -10.21
C ASN A 73 12.19 -7.09 -9.21
N ASN A 74 11.28 -7.98 -8.80
CA ASN A 74 11.58 -9.10 -7.90
C ASN A 74 12.01 -10.33 -8.71
N THR A 75 11.25 -10.69 -9.74
CA THR A 75 11.51 -11.91 -10.52
C THR A 75 12.45 -11.66 -11.70
N GLY A 76 12.57 -10.42 -12.18
CA GLY A 76 13.25 -10.07 -13.43
C GLY A 76 12.47 -10.46 -14.69
N LEU A 77 11.23 -10.92 -14.54
CA LEU A 77 10.35 -11.24 -15.65
C LEU A 77 9.86 -9.93 -16.29
N VAL A 78 9.74 -9.96 -17.62
CA VAL A 78 9.11 -8.87 -18.38
C VAL A 78 7.81 -9.39 -18.94
N TRP A 79 6.73 -8.68 -18.62
CA TRP A 79 5.37 -9.03 -18.96
C TRP A 79 4.84 -8.16 -20.09
N GLU A 80 4.05 -8.78 -20.95
CA GLU A 80 3.25 -8.09 -21.95
C GLU A 80 2.16 -7.22 -21.30
N ILE A 81 1.90 -6.05 -21.86
CA ILE A 81 0.71 -5.23 -21.57
C ILE A 81 -0.35 -5.42 -22.66
N LYS A 82 -1.63 -5.52 -22.29
CA LYS A 82 -2.70 -5.76 -23.26
C LYS A 82 -3.12 -4.46 -23.94
N SER A 83 -3.31 -4.54 -25.27
CA SER A 83 -3.71 -3.38 -26.08
C SER A 83 -5.20 -3.08 -25.93
N PRO A 84 -5.61 -1.80 -25.85
CA PRO A 84 -7.01 -1.41 -26.01
C PRO A 84 -7.46 -1.34 -27.48
N LYS A 85 -6.57 -1.53 -28.46
CA LYS A 85 -6.86 -1.38 -29.89
C LYS A 85 -7.15 -2.74 -30.55
N LYS A 86 -8.34 -2.89 -31.14
CA LYS A 86 -8.81 -4.14 -31.77
C LYS A 86 -7.89 -4.66 -32.88
N SER A 87 -7.17 -3.78 -33.57
CA SER A 87 -6.24 -4.12 -34.65
C SER A 87 -4.91 -4.71 -34.16
N ASP A 88 -4.59 -4.58 -32.87
CA ASP A 88 -3.32 -5.07 -32.32
C ASP A 88 -3.36 -6.58 -32.06
N VAL A 89 -2.20 -7.24 -32.24
CA VAL A 89 -2.06 -8.69 -32.01
C VAL A 89 -2.44 -9.09 -30.59
N ASN A 90 -2.17 -8.19 -29.64
CA ASN A 90 -2.36 -8.36 -28.20
C ASN A 90 -3.57 -7.59 -27.67
N TYR A 91 -4.61 -7.40 -28.49
CA TYR A 91 -5.87 -6.80 -28.06
C TYR A 91 -6.43 -7.47 -26.80
N CYS A 92 -6.93 -6.67 -25.87
CA CYS A 92 -7.32 -7.08 -24.53
C CYS A 92 -8.53 -8.00 -24.49
N GLU A 93 -9.37 -8.03 -25.53
CA GLU A 93 -10.55 -8.93 -25.60
C GLU A 93 -10.27 -10.26 -26.28
N ASN A 94 -9.10 -10.44 -26.88
CA ASN A 94 -8.82 -11.68 -27.59
C ASN A 94 -8.64 -12.85 -26.61
N LYS A 95 -9.43 -13.90 -26.84
CA LYS A 95 -9.30 -15.20 -26.19
C LYS A 95 -8.77 -16.23 -27.19
N TYR A 96 -8.09 -17.25 -26.67
CA TYR A 96 -7.46 -18.29 -27.48
C TYR A 96 -7.70 -19.65 -26.85
N THR A 97 -7.86 -20.68 -27.68
CA THR A 97 -7.62 -22.07 -27.23
C THR A 97 -6.17 -22.23 -26.82
N TRP A 98 -5.85 -23.21 -25.96
CA TRP A 98 -4.47 -23.36 -25.47
C TRP A 98 -3.47 -23.60 -26.61
N LYS A 99 -3.86 -24.37 -27.62
CA LYS A 99 -3.05 -24.59 -28.83
C LYS A 99 -2.83 -23.28 -29.61
N LYS A 100 -3.88 -22.49 -29.85
CA LYS A 100 -3.77 -21.20 -30.54
C LYS A 100 -2.93 -20.19 -29.75
N ALA A 101 -3.02 -20.20 -28.42
CA ALA A 101 -2.18 -19.37 -27.55
C ALA A 101 -0.68 -19.65 -27.80
N LYS A 102 -0.29 -20.92 -27.82
CA LYS A 102 1.10 -21.34 -28.01
C LYS A 102 1.58 -21.19 -29.45
N ASP A 103 0.82 -21.70 -30.42
CA ASP A 103 1.30 -21.94 -31.77
C ASP A 103 1.04 -20.76 -32.72
N ALA A 104 0.04 -19.92 -32.41
CA ALA A 104 -0.30 -18.74 -33.21
C ALA A 104 0.03 -17.45 -32.47
N TYR A 105 -0.57 -17.20 -31.30
CA TYR A 105 -0.42 -15.93 -30.59
C TYR A 105 1.03 -15.61 -30.20
N ILE A 106 1.69 -16.52 -29.48
CA ILE A 106 3.09 -16.33 -29.08
C ILE A 106 4.01 -16.22 -30.31
N LYS A 107 3.75 -17.00 -31.36
CA LYS A 107 4.52 -16.95 -32.62
C LYS A 107 4.38 -15.60 -33.31
N ASP A 108 3.17 -15.06 -33.38
CA ASP A 108 2.89 -13.75 -33.97
C ASP A 108 3.49 -12.61 -33.14
N LEU A 109 3.41 -12.70 -31.81
CA LEU A 109 4.01 -11.74 -30.89
C LEU A 109 5.53 -11.66 -31.10
N ASN A 110 6.18 -12.82 -31.25
CA ASN A 110 7.61 -12.94 -31.53
C ASN A 110 7.98 -12.45 -32.94
N LYS A 111 7.19 -12.81 -33.95
CA LYS A 111 7.39 -12.34 -35.33
C LYS A 111 7.29 -10.82 -35.44
N LYS A 112 6.34 -10.21 -34.72
CA LYS A 112 6.14 -8.76 -34.66
C LYS A 112 7.16 -8.02 -33.79
N LYS A 113 8.06 -8.75 -33.12
CA LYS A 113 9.01 -8.21 -32.14
C LYS A 113 8.32 -7.29 -31.13
N TYR A 114 7.19 -7.73 -30.56
CA TYR A 114 6.41 -6.90 -29.64
C TYR A 114 7.27 -6.36 -28.49
N GLY A 115 7.17 -5.06 -28.20
CA GLY A 115 8.02 -4.41 -27.20
C GLY A 115 9.52 -4.36 -27.57
N GLY A 116 9.90 -4.72 -28.81
CA GLY A 116 11.28 -4.89 -29.26
C GLY A 116 11.85 -6.29 -29.01
N PHE A 117 11.00 -7.27 -28.73
CA PHE A 117 11.38 -8.56 -28.18
C PHE A 117 10.77 -9.74 -28.95
N SER A 118 11.51 -10.85 -29.08
CA SER A 118 11.13 -12.01 -29.91
C SER A 118 11.33 -13.39 -29.26
N ASP A 119 11.39 -13.43 -27.93
CA ASP A 119 11.53 -14.64 -27.09
C ASP A 119 10.36 -14.78 -26.09
N TRP A 120 9.21 -14.18 -26.42
CA TRP A 120 7.98 -14.30 -25.65
C TRP A 120 7.53 -15.75 -25.56
N ARG A 121 6.95 -16.10 -24.42
CA ARG A 121 6.40 -17.42 -24.15
C ARG A 121 5.17 -17.33 -23.27
N LEU A 122 4.43 -18.44 -23.23
CA LEU A 122 3.35 -18.63 -22.27
C LEU A 122 3.97 -18.82 -20.86
N PRO A 123 3.48 -18.13 -19.82
CA PRO A 123 4.02 -18.23 -18.47
C PRO A 123 3.71 -19.59 -17.85
N ASN A 124 4.55 -20.10 -16.96
CA ASN A 124 4.17 -21.22 -16.09
C ASN A 124 3.23 -20.73 -14.96
N LYS A 125 2.76 -21.67 -14.12
CA LYS A 125 1.79 -21.37 -13.04
C LYS A 125 2.36 -20.33 -12.06
N ASP A 126 3.59 -20.51 -11.57
CA ASP A 126 4.18 -19.62 -10.56
C ASP A 126 4.61 -18.26 -11.14
N GLU A 127 5.08 -18.22 -12.38
CA GLU A 127 5.33 -16.96 -13.07
C GLU A 127 4.04 -16.15 -13.17
N LEU A 128 2.96 -16.73 -13.68
CA LEU A 128 1.70 -15.99 -13.80
C LEU A 128 1.15 -15.57 -12.43
N ARG A 129 1.36 -16.39 -11.41
CA ARG A 129 0.95 -16.09 -10.03
C ARG A 129 1.79 -15.00 -9.37
N SER A 130 3.04 -14.80 -9.81
CA SER A 130 3.96 -13.81 -9.25
C SER A 130 3.41 -12.38 -9.32
N ILE A 131 2.58 -12.07 -10.33
CA ILE A 131 1.97 -10.75 -10.53
C ILE A 131 0.59 -10.59 -9.88
N ILE A 132 0.04 -11.64 -9.26
CA ILE A 132 -1.26 -11.58 -8.57
C ILE A 132 -1.12 -10.78 -7.28
N ASP A 133 -2.01 -9.81 -7.09
CA ASP A 133 -2.17 -9.02 -5.89
C ASP A 133 -3.41 -9.51 -5.12
N TYR A 134 -3.18 -10.26 -4.05
CA TYR A 134 -4.25 -10.83 -3.22
C TYR A 134 -4.93 -9.80 -2.33
N SER A 135 -4.49 -8.53 -2.32
CA SER A 135 -5.26 -7.43 -1.73
C SER A 135 -6.25 -6.79 -2.70
N LYS A 136 -6.31 -7.27 -3.96
CA LYS A 136 -7.15 -6.70 -5.01
C LYS A 136 -8.08 -7.76 -5.59
N THR A 137 -9.24 -7.31 -6.04
CA THR A 137 -10.23 -8.14 -6.72
C THR A 137 -10.75 -7.43 -7.97
N GLY A 138 -10.97 -8.17 -9.05
CA GLY A 138 -11.65 -7.66 -10.24
C GLY A 138 -10.95 -6.56 -11.04
N PRO A 139 -9.69 -6.70 -11.49
CA PRO A 139 -8.82 -7.87 -11.39
C PRO A 139 -7.81 -7.78 -10.21
N SER A 140 -7.38 -8.96 -9.74
CA SER A 140 -6.33 -9.21 -8.73
C SER A 140 -4.90 -8.95 -9.23
N VAL A 141 -4.69 -7.82 -9.91
CA VAL A 141 -3.36 -7.32 -10.31
C VAL A 141 -3.30 -5.81 -10.13
N ASP A 142 -2.11 -5.23 -10.12
CA ASP A 142 -2.00 -3.78 -10.13
C ASP A 142 -2.34 -3.19 -11.51
N ILE A 143 -3.57 -2.72 -11.71
CA ILE A 143 -4.03 -2.15 -12.98
C ILE A 143 -3.28 -0.89 -13.40
N HIS A 144 -2.55 -0.22 -12.48
CA HIS A 144 -1.64 0.86 -12.84
C HIS A 144 -0.49 0.36 -13.72
N TYR A 145 0.04 -0.84 -13.41
CA TYR A 145 1.13 -1.52 -14.13
C TYR A 145 0.64 -2.64 -15.07
N PHE A 146 -0.63 -3.00 -15.02
CA PHE A 146 -1.25 -4.00 -15.90
C PHE A 146 -2.60 -3.47 -16.41
N PRO A 147 -2.61 -2.36 -17.17
CA PRO A 147 -3.85 -1.81 -17.71
C PRO A 147 -4.49 -2.79 -18.70
N ASN A 148 -5.79 -2.62 -18.94
CA ASN A 148 -6.60 -3.45 -19.83
C ASN A 148 -6.58 -4.95 -19.44
N CYS A 149 -6.28 -5.26 -18.18
CA CYS A 149 -6.37 -6.61 -17.67
C CYS A 149 -7.84 -6.97 -17.43
N ARG A 150 -8.32 -8.04 -18.05
CA ARG A 150 -9.67 -8.56 -17.83
C ARG A 150 -9.69 -9.45 -16.58
N SER A 151 -10.79 -9.36 -15.82
CA SER A 151 -11.07 -10.21 -14.66
C SER A 151 -11.66 -11.55 -15.12
N ASP A 152 -10.81 -12.44 -15.62
CA ASP A 152 -11.19 -13.76 -16.16
C ASP A 152 -9.96 -14.68 -16.09
N PHE A 153 -10.04 -15.89 -16.64
CA PHE A 153 -8.99 -16.89 -16.63
C PHE A 153 -7.93 -16.67 -17.70
N TYR A 154 -6.68 -16.86 -17.31
CA TYR A 154 -5.50 -16.75 -18.16
C TYR A 154 -4.77 -18.08 -18.25
N TRP A 155 -4.40 -18.48 -19.47
CA TRP A 155 -3.67 -19.71 -19.71
C TRP A 155 -2.25 -19.68 -19.13
N THR A 156 -1.86 -20.81 -18.53
CA THR A 156 -0.46 -21.14 -18.26
C THR A 156 0.09 -22.11 -19.31
N SER A 157 1.40 -22.34 -19.29
CA SER A 157 2.09 -23.37 -20.08
C SER A 157 2.00 -24.77 -19.48
N VAL A 158 1.35 -24.95 -18.33
CA VAL A 158 1.43 -26.18 -17.53
C VAL A 158 0.18 -27.06 -17.76
N PRO A 159 0.33 -28.28 -18.32
CA PRO A 159 -0.75 -29.26 -18.35
C PRO A 159 -1.15 -29.75 -16.95
N TYR A 160 -2.41 -30.11 -16.77
CA TYR A 160 -2.88 -30.77 -15.56
C TYR A 160 -2.69 -32.28 -15.68
N ASN A 161 -1.57 -32.77 -15.18
CA ASN A 161 -1.16 -34.17 -15.35
C ASN A 161 -2.09 -35.19 -14.67
N MET A 162 -2.79 -34.83 -13.59
CA MET A 162 -3.75 -35.71 -12.94
C MET A 162 -4.95 -36.05 -13.83
N GLN A 163 -5.37 -35.14 -14.71
CA GLN A 163 -6.47 -35.38 -15.63
C GLN A 163 -6.18 -34.73 -16.99
N LYS A 164 -5.52 -35.46 -17.88
CA LYS A 164 -5.36 -35.04 -19.28
C LYS A 164 -6.73 -35.06 -19.98
N PRO A 165 -7.02 -34.12 -20.92
CA PRO A 165 -6.11 -33.13 -21.49
C PRO A 165 -6.18 -31.73 -20.84
N PHE A 166 -6.69 -31.59 -19.61
CA PHE A 166 -6.90 -30.29 -18.98
C PHE A 166 -5.58 -29.50 -18.79
N ILE A 167 -5.68 -28.17 -18.78
CA ILE A 167 -4.55 -27.24 -18.67
C ILE A 167 -4.82 -26.27 -17.52
N TRP A 168 -3.77 -25.95 -16.76
CA TRP A 168 -3.85 -24.94 -15.70
C TRP A 168 -4.07 -23.52 -16.24
N GLY A 169 -4.99 -22.81 -15.61
CA GLY A 169 -5.17 -21.36 -15.74
C GLY A 169 -5.27 -20.69 -14.38
N LEU A 170 -4.99 -19.38 -14.34
CA LEU A 170 -5.21 -18.56 -13.14
C LEU A 170 -6.39 -17.62 -13.38
N PHE A 171 -7.30 -17.55 -12.40
CA PHE A 171 -8.41 -16.61 -12.40
C PHE A 171 -7.93 -15.24 -11.93
N PHE A 172 -7.91 -14.25 -12.81
CA PHE A 172 -7.49 -12.91 -12.42
C PHE A 172 -8.56 -12.15 -11.65
N GLY A 173 -9.77 -12.69 -11.44
CA GLY A 173 -10.74 -12.05 -10.55
C GLY A 173 -10.28 -12.04 -9.09
N LEU A 174 -9.66 -13.13 -8.63
CA LEU A 174 -9.28 -13.31 -7.22
C LEU A 174 -7.89 -13.94 -7.02
N GLY A 175 -7.29 -14.55 -8.06
CA GLY A 175 -5.93 -15.11 -8.01
C GLY A 175 -5.85 -16.64 -7.86
N SER A 176 -6.96 -17.37 -7.98
CA SER A 176 -7.01 -18.84 -7.80
C SER A 176 -6.59 -19.62 -9.04
N GLY A 177 -5.93 -20.76 -8.84
CA GLY A 177 -5.60 -21.71 -9.91
C GLY A 177 -6.67 -22.79 -10.12
N ILE A 178 -7.14 -22.95 -11.36
CA ILE A 178 -8.04 -24.04 -11.78
C ILE A 178 -7.67 -24.55 -13.18
N CYS A 179 -8.14 -25.73 -13.56
CA CYS A 179 -7.87 -26.30 -14.88
C CYS A 179 -9.08 -26.21 -15.83
N TYR A 180 -8.81 -26.08 -17.14
CA TYR A 180 -9.83 -26.03 -18.19
C TYR A 180 -9.48 -26.94 -19.36
N SER A 181 -10.50 -27.32 -20.13
CA SER A 181 -10.31 -28.01 -21.41
C SER A 181 -9.45 -27.14 -22.34
N PRO A 182 -8.45 -27.71 -23.04
CA PRO A 182 -7.59 -26.95 -23.95
C PRO A 182 -8.35 -26.39 -25.17
N LEU A 183 -9.58 -26.86 -25.40
CA LEU A 183 -10.49 -26.37 -26.43
C LEU A 183 -11.25 -25.09 -26.01
N SER A 184 -11.28 -24.76 -24.71
CA SER A 184 -11.90 -23.53 -24.24
C SER A 184 -11.09 -22.30 -24.66
N GLU A 185 -11.77 -21.20 -24.97
CA GLU A 185 -11.10 -19.93 -25.23
C GLU A 185 -10.91 -19.14 -23.93
N ARG A 186 -9.65 -18.81 -23.61
CA ARG A 186 -9.25 -18.05 -22.41
C ARG A 186 -8.23 -16.97 -22.77
N TYR A 187 -8.02 -16.03 -21.86
CA TYR A 187 -7.05 -14.96 -22.07
C TYR A 187 -5.61 -15.45 -21.98
N VAL A 188 -4.70 -14.65 -22.53
CA VAL A 188 -3.25 -14.91 -22.53
C VAL A 188 -2.52 -13.62 -22.21
N ARG A 189 -1.49 -13.74 -21.35
CA ARG A 189 -0.49 -12.70 -21.12
C ARG A 189 0.89 -13.33 -21.30
N ALA A 190 1.64 -12.87 -22.29
CA ALA A 190 2.97 -13.39 -22.54
C ALA A 190 4.00 -12.87 -21.52
N VAL A 191 5.03 -13.68 -21.28
CA VAL A 191 6.16 -13.34 -20.42
C VAL A 191 7.48 -13.65 -21.11
N ARG A 192 8.56 -12.99 -20.70
CA ARG A 192 9.95 -13.30 -21.08
C ARG A 192 10.92 -12.99 -19.94
N GLY A 193 12.19 -13.36 -20.12
CA GLY A 193 13.26 -13.01 -19.18
C GLY A 193 13.20 -13.79 -17.85
N GLY A 194 13.55 -13.12 -16.76
CA GLY A 194 13.71 -13.69 -15.42
C GLY A 194 15.16 -13.69 -14.93
N TYR A 195 15.38 -13.26 -13.69
CA TYR A 195 16.67 -13.42 -13.00
C TYR A 195 16.98 -14.88 -12.70
N ASN A 196 15.95 -15.73 -12.60
CA ASN A 196 16.06 -17.18 -12.52
C ASN A 196 15.20 -17.84 -13.61
N ARG A 197 15.83 -18.60 -14.52
CA ARG A 197 15.15 -19.29 -15.63
C ARG A 197 14.42 -20.57 -15.22
N ASN A 198 14.61 -21.04 -13.99
CA ASN A 198 13.96 -22.21 -13.41
C ASN A 198 12.80 -21.84 -12.46
N PHE A 199 12.48 -20.55 -12.31
CA PHE A 199 11.34 -20.14 -11.48
C PHE A 199 10.04 -20.80 -11.97
N GLY A 200 9.39 -21.57 -11.09
CA GLY A 200 8.16 -22.32 -11.38
C GLY A 200 8.34 -23.60 -12.20
N LYS A 201 9.58 -24.04 -12.45
CA LYS A 201 9.86 -25.36 -13.05
C LYS A 201 10.00 -26.42 -11.95
N VAL A 202 9.69 -27.67 -12.31
CA VAL A 202 9.99 -28.83 -11.48
C VAL A 202 11.50 -29.02 -11.46
N ASP A 203 12.10 -28.83 -10.29
CA ASP A 203 13.55 -28.91 -10.09
C ASP A 203 13.80 -29.27 -8.62
N SER A 204 13.93 -30.57 -8.33
CA SER A 204 14.17 -31.07 -6.98
C SER A 204 15.57 -30.71 -6.47
N SER A 205 16.52 -30.37 -7.35
CA SER A 205 17.90 -30.04 -6.96
C SER A 205 18.02 -28.73 -6.16
N ARG A 206 16.96 -27.90 -6.16
CA ARG A 206 16.88 -26.68 -5.36
C ARG A 206 16.68 -26.94 -3.87
N PHE A 207 16.17 -28.12 -3.50
CA PHE A 207 15.92 -28.46 -2.12
C PHE A 207 17.13 -29.19 -1.55
N LYS A 208 17.60 -28.70 -0.40
CA LYS A 208 18.70 -29.29 0.35
C LYS A 208 18.18 -29.68 1.72
N ASP A 209 18.21 -30.97 2.03
CA ASP A 209 17.99 -31.44 3.38
C ASP A 209 19.19 -31.05 4.27
N ASN A 210 18.91 -30.36 5.36
CA ASN A 210 19.93 -29.93 6.32
C ASN A 210 20.23 -31.03 7.37
N ASN A 211 19.49 -32.13 7.37
CA ASN A 211 19.59 -33.24 8.34
C ASN A 211 19.35 -32.83 9.81
N ASP A 212 18.59 -31.75 10.02
CA ASP A 212 18.25 -31.19 11.33
C ASP A 212 16.73 -30.98 11.51
N GLY A 213 15.94 -31.60 10.62
CA GLY A 213 14.49 -31.39 10.54
C GLY A 213 14.07 -30.20 9.68
N THR A 214 14.99 -29.60 8.92
CA THR A 214 14.70 -28.50 7.98
C THR A 214 15.17 -28.77 6.55
N ILE A 215 14.48 -28.14 5.58
CA ILE A 215 14.81 -28.18 4.15
C ILE A 215 15.09 -26.75 3.67
N THR A 216 16.26 -26.52 3.09
CA THR A 216 16.59 -25.24 2.44
C THR A 216 16.19 -25.25 0.98
N ASP A 217 15.43 -24.25 0.55
CA ASP A 217 15.12 -23.98 -0.85
C ASP A 217 16.07 -22.89 -1.38
N THR A 218 17.08 -23.32 -2.12
CA THR A 218 18.15 -22.44 -2.63
C THR A 218 17.68 -21.50 -3.73
N LEU A 219 16.50 -21.73 -4.33
CA LEU A 219 15.96 -20.86 -5.37
C LEU A 219 15.16 -19.70 -4.77
N SER A 220 14.34 -19.96 -3.76
CA SER A 220 13.52 -18.91 -3.12
C SER A 220 14.25 -18.19 -1.98
N GLY A 221 15.30 -18.81 -1.43
CA GLY A 221 15.95 -18.32 -0.21
C GLY A 221 15.11 -18.58 1.04
N LEU A 222 14.21 -19.56 0.99
CA LEU A 222 13.38 -19.99 2.12
C LEU A 222 13.97 -21.25 2.75
N MET A 223 13.71 -21.42 4.05
CA MET A 223 13.94 -22.68 4.76
C MET A 223 12.62 -23.13 5.36
N TRP A 224 12.31 -24.40 5.16
CA TRP A 224 11.05 -25.02 5.52
C TRP A 224 11.26 -26.02 6.65
N GLN A 225 10.28 -26.13 7.54
CA GLN A 225 10.16 -27.30 8.41
C GLN A 225 10.01 -28.55 7.53
N LYS A 226 10.70 -29.65 7.87
CA LYS A 226 10.64 -30.94 7.17
C LYS A 226 9.46 -31.81 7.63
N GLY A 227 9.22 -31.90 8.94
CA GLY A 227 8.13 -32.70 9.52
C GLY A 227 6.73 -32.11 9.30
N GLU A 228 5.70 -32.90 9.56
CA GLU A 228 4.29 -32.46 9.56
C GLU A 228 3.87 -31.93 10.95
N ASN A 229 2.88 -31.04 10.97
CA ASN A 229 2.23 -30.59 12.20
C ASN A 229 0.83 -31.21 12.33
N GLU A 230 0.35 -31.29 13.57
CA GLU A 230 -1.04 -31.63 13.84
C GLU A 230 -2.00 -30.61 13.22
N ARG A 231 -3.17 -31.09 12.80
CA ARG A 231 -4.22 -30.21 12.28
C ARG A 231 -4.76 -29.34 13.41
N MET A 232 -4.85 -28.04 13.17
CA MET A 232 -5.42 -27.07 14.12
C MET A 232 -6.09 -25.93 13.37
N ASP A 233 -6.80 -25.06 14.09
CA ASP A 233 -7.35 -23.84 13.51
C ASP A 233 -6.24 -22.88 13.07
N TRP A 234 -6.59 -21.94 12.18
CA TRP A 234 -5.63 -21.03 11.56
C TRP A 234 -4.90 -20.14 12.57
N TYR A 235 -5.59 -19.67 13.61
CA TYR A 235 -4.99 -18.80 14.62
C TYR A 235 -4.01 -19.57 15.50
N SER A 236 -4.36 -20.80 15.87
CA SER A 236 -3.45 -21.72 16.56
C SER A 236 -2.23 -22.04 15.69
N ALA A 237 -2.38 -22.22 14.38
CA ALA A 237 -1.26 -22.46 13.46
C ALA A 237 -0.30 -21.25 13.38
N LEU A 238 -0.82 -20.02 13.34
CA LEU A 238 -0.01 -18.79 13.41
C LEU A 238 0.81 -18.75 14.71
N LYS A 239 0.16 -19.00 15.85
CA LYS A 239 0.78 -19.02 17.17
C LYS A 239 1.82 -20.14 17.30
N CYS A 240 1.52 -21.32 16.75
CA CYS A 240 2.43 -22.46 16.72
C CYS A 240 3.71 -22.11 15.96
N CYS A 241 3.59 -21.56 14.74
CA CYS A 241 4.76 -21.13 13.96
C CYS A 241 5.59 -20.07 14.70
N LYS A 242 4.94 -19.02 15.23
CA LYS A 242 5.59 -17.94 15.98
C LYS A 242 6.41 -18.45 17.18
N ASN A 243 5.90 -19.46 17.87
CA ASN A 243 6.54 -20.03 19.05
C ASN A 243 7.48 -21.20 18.74
N MET A 244 7.55 -21.64 17.47
CA MET A 244 8.35 -22.78 17.06
C MET A 244 9.84 -22.52 17.32
N ARG A 245 10.52 -23.54 17.83
CA ARG A 245 11.97 -23.62 17.96
C ARG A 245 12.41 -24.90 17.25
N LEU A 246 13.12 -24.76 16.14
CA LEU A 246 13.54 -25.88 15.30
C LEU A 246 14.89 -25.54 14.67
N ALA A 247 15.85 -26.47 14.74
CA ALA A 247 17.23 -26.30 14.25
C ALA A 247 17.88 -24.98 14.72
N ASP A 248 17.77 -24.69 16.02
CA ASP A 248 18.27 -23.46 16.68
C ASP A 248 17.67 -22.14 16.19
N TYR A 249 16.58 -22.19 15.42
CA TYR A 249 15.89 -21.02 14.88
C TYR A 249 14.57 -20.73 15.59
N SER A 250 14.25 -19.45 15.73
CA SER A 250 13.08 -18.94 16.47
C SER A 250 12.18 -17.98 15.70
N ASP A 251 12.48 -17.74 14.42
CA ASP A 251 11.83 -16.78 13.52
C ASP A 251 10.92 -17.48 12.49
N TRP A 252 10.40 -18.65 12.86
CA TRP A 252 9.45 -19.43 12.07
C TRP A 252 8.10 -18.71 11.94
N ARG A 253 7.50 -18.80 10.76
CA ARG A 253 6.19 -18.23 10.45
C ARG A 253 5.41 -19.12 9.50
N LEU A 254 4.12 -18.86 9.40
CA LEU A 254 3.29 -19.49 8.37
C LEU A 254 3.64 -18.89 7.00
N PRO A 255 3.81 -19.70 5.94
CA PRO A 255 4.13 -19.22 4.59
C PRO A 255 2.96 -18.45 4.01
N ASN A 256 3.23 -17.42 3.24
CA ASN A 256 2.19 -16.81 2.42
C ASN A 256 1.80 -17.73 1.26
N LEU A 257 0.70 -17.42 0.57
CA LEU A 257 0.20 -18.30 -0.48
C LEU A 257 1.19 -18.49 -1.66
N LYS A 258 1.96 -17.45 -2.00
CA LYS A 258 3.00 -17.51 -3.04
C LYS A 258 4.11 -18.48 -2.68
N GLU A 259 4.59 -18.40 -1.44
CA GLU A 259 5.58 -19.31 -0.85
C GLU A 259 5.05 -20.74 -0.74
N LEU A 260 3.84 -20.94 -0.21
CA LEU A 260 3.26 -22.27 0.01
C LEU A 260 3.10 -23.08 -1.30
N ASN A 261 2.67 -22.42 -2.37
CA ASN A 261 2.57 -23.08 -3.68
C ASN A 261 3.94 -23.30 -4.33
N SER A 262 5.02 -22.65 -3.89
CA SER A 262 6.35 -22.83 -4.49
C SER A 262 6.96 -24.21 -4.22
N ILE A 263 6.39 -24.94 -3.26
CA ILE A 263 6.70 -26.34 -2.95
C ILE A 263 5.69 -27.33 -3.59
N LEU A 264 4.81 -26.87 -4.48
CA LEU A 264 4.02 -27.77 -5.33
C LEU A 264 4.93 -28.41 -6.39
N ASN A 265 4.90 -29.73 -6.47
CA ASN A 265 5.51 -30.47 -7.58
C ASN A 265 4.49 -30.64 -8.72
N LEU A 266 4.69 -29.89 -9.81
CA LEU A 266 3.81 -29.91 -10.98
C LEU A 266 3.97 -31.13 -11.90
N SER A 267 4.82 -32.11 -11.57
CA SER A 267 4.92 -33.37 -12.34
C SER A 267 3.76 -34.34 -12.04
N TYR A 268 3.12 -34.24 -10.88
CA TYR A 268 2.12 -35.20 -10.36
C TYR A 268 2.64 -36.64 -10.36
N GLU A 269 3.41 -36.96 -9.33
CA GLU A 269 4.00 -38.29 -9.14
C GLU A 269 3.39 -38.97 -7.91
N ASN A 270 3.23 -40.29 -7.98
CA ASN A 270 2.73 -41.11 -6.87
C ASN A 270 1.38 -40.63 -6.30
N ASN A 271 0.51 -40.06 -7.14
CA ASN A 271 -0.79 -39.45 -6.84
C ASN A 271 -0.75 -38.13 -6.04
N TRP A 272 0.38 -37.41 -6.02
CA TRP A 272 0.57 -36.21 -5.20
C TRP A 272 1.27 -35.09 -5.99
N TRP A 273 0.96 -33.84 -5.66
CA TRP A 273 1.65 -32.65 -6.18
C TRP A 273 2.73 -32.17 -5.19
N TYR A 274 3.45 -33.09 -4.57
CA TYR A 274 4.32 -32.82 -3.41
C TYR A 274 5.70 -33.49 -3.55
N TYR A 275 6.78 -32.77 -3.20
CA TYR A 275 8.14 -33.32 -3.21
C TYR A 275 8.37 -34.25 -2.00
N LYS A 276 7.83 -35.47 -2.03
CA LYS A 276 7.86 -36.42 -0.89
C LYS A 276 9.25 -36.75 -0.37
N GLU A 277 10.25 -36.74 -1.24
CA GLU A 277 11.65 -36.93 -0.87
C GLU A 277 12.16 -35.89 0.15
N TYR A 278 11.64 -34.66 0.09
CA TYR A 278 11.98 -33.59 1.02
C TYR A 278 10.90 -33.34 2.08
N PHE A 279 9.64 -33.62 1.75
CA PHE A 279 8.49 -33.42 2.63
C PHE A 279 7.69 -34.72 2.75
N PRO A 280 8.07 -35.62 3.69
CA PRO A 280 7.66 -37.02 3.67
C PRO A 280 6.17 -37.26 3.93
N ALA A 281 5.44 -36.26 4.43
CA ALA A 281 4.00 -36.33 4.69
C ALA A 281 3.57 -37.58 5.50
N GLU A 282 4.35 -37.90 6.53
CA GLU A 282 4.17 -39.09 7.35
C GLU A 282 2.77 -39.13 7.99
N GLY A 283 2.09 -40.27 7.86
CA GLY A 283 0.74 -40.46 8.39
C GLY A 283 -0.39 -39.75 7.62
N LEU A 284 -0.08 -39.04 6.53
CA LEU A 284 -1.07 -38.33 5.73
C LEU A 284 -1.55 -39.16 4.54
N THR A 285 -2.87 -39.24 4.34
CA THR A 285 -3.50 -39.90 3.19
C THR A 285 -4.38 -38.91 2.41
N PRO A 286 -4.39 -38.96 1.06
CA PRO A 286 -5.34 -38.20 0.23
C PRO A 286 -6.81 -38.55 0.58
N PRO A 287 -7.79 -37.68 0.26
CA PRO A 287 -7.68 -36.46 -0.55
C PRO A 287 -7.57 -35.14 0.23
N LEU A 288 -7.61 -35.16 1.57
CA LEU A 288 -7.80 -33.95 2.39
C LEU A 288 -6.49 -33.27 2.84
N LEU A 289 -5.60 -32.95 1.89
CA LEU A 289 -4.30 -32.32 2.17
C LEU A 289 -4.32 -30.81 1.92
N HIS A 290 -5.21 -30.10 2.62
CA HIS A 290 -5.28 -28.64 2.59
C HIS A 290 -4.32 -28.05 3.63
N TYR A 291 -3.47 -27.13 3.18
CA TYR A 291 -2.51 -26.43 4.03
C TYR A 291 -2.86 -24.95 4.11
N PHE A 292 -2.81 -24.42 5.34
CA PHE A 292 -2.95 -23.01 5.58
C PHE A 292 -1.78 -22.20 5.02
N SER A 293 -2.11 -21.06 4.41
CA SER A 293 -1.18 -19.96 4.23
C SER A 293 -1.45 -18.85 5.25
N SER A 294 -0.52 -17.92 5.42
CA SER A 294 -0.72 -16.69 6.20
C SER A 294 -1.52 -15.62 5.46
N THR A 295 -1.90 -15.84 4.19
CA THR A 295 -2.61 -14.86 3.35
C THR A 295 -4.11 -14.92 3.65
N PRO A 296 -4.67 -13.92 4.37
CA PRO A 296 -6.09 -13.92 4.66
C PRO A 296 -6.92 -13.64 3.40
N TYR A 297 -8.16 -14.09 3.41
CA TYR A 297 -9.23 -13.59 2.54
C TYR A 297 -10.30 -12.96 3.42
N GLU A 298 -11.17 -12.12 2.86
CA GLU A 298 -12.15 -11.32 3.60
C GLU A 298 -12.84 -12.06 4.76
N GLY A 299 -13.02 -11.35 5.88
CA GLY A 299 -13.75 -11.88 7.03
C GLY A 299 -13.05 -13.07 7.68
N ILE A 300 -13.69 -14.24 7.63
CA ILE A 300 -13.29 -15.45 8.35
C ILE A 300 -12.61 -16.50 7.47
N TYR A 301 -12.21 -16.15 6.24
CA TYR A 301 -11.62 -17.08 5.29
C TYR A 301 -10.11 -16.86 5.11
N VAL A 302 -9.42 -17.89 4.64
CA VAL A 302 -7.98 -17.84 4.36
C VAL A 302 -7.65 -18.61 3.10
N TRP A 303 -6.63 -18.15 2.38
CA TRP A 303 -6.10 -18.87 1.24
C TRP A 303 -5.37 -20.15 1.67
N VAL A 304 -5.70 -21.25 0.99
CA VAL A 304 -5.10 -22.57 1.23
C VAL A 304 -4.61 -23.19 -0.06
N THR A 305 -3.67 -24.12 0.06
CA THR A 305 -3.19 -24.97 -1.04
C THR A 305 -3.53 -26.42 -0.75
N ASN A 306 -4.11 -27.11 -1.73
CA ASN A 306 -4.38 -28.54 -1.67
C ASN A 306 -3.29 -29.30 -2.43
N PHE A 307 -2.50 -30.11 -1.72
CA PHE A 307 -1.39 -30.87 -2.32
C PHE A 307 -1.81 -32.20 -2.98
N CYS A 308 -3.07 -32.63 -2.87
CA CYS A 308 -3.62 -33.77 -3.61
C CYS A 308 -4.02 -33.40 -5.03
N PHE A 309 -4.58 -32.21 -5.22
CA PHE A 309 -5.11 -31.75 -6.50
C PHE A 309 -4.31 -30.60 -7.12
N GLY A 310 -3.38 -30.00 -6.37
CA GLY A 310 -2.58 -28.86 -6.81
C GLY A 310 -3.36 -27.53 -6.91
N TYR A 311 -4.62 -27.53 -6.44
CA TYR A 311 -5.49 -26.35 -6.40
C TYR A 311 -5.14 -25.43 -5.22
N ASP A 312 -5.40 -24.14 -5.43
CA ASP A 312 -5.34 -23.11 -4.41
C ASP A 312 -6.64 -22.29 -4.43
N GLY A 313 -7.09 -21.83 -3.27
CA GLY A 313 -8.35 -21.09 -3.15
C GLY A 313 -8.62 -20.58 -1.74
N TYR A 314 -9.64 -19.74 -1.60
CA TYR A 314 -9.98 -18.99 -0.38
C TYR A 314 -11.15 -19.60 0.42
N TYR A 315 -11.36 -20.92 0.32
CA TYR A 315 -12.54 -21.59 0.85
C TYR A 315 -12.38 -22.12 2.29
N ALA A 316 -11.19 -21.99 2.90
CA ALA A 316 -11.00 -22.47 4.26
C ALA A 316 -11.47 -21.43 5.28
N ASN A 317 -12.43 -21.81 6.11
CA ASN A 317 -12.77 -21.07 7.31
C ASN A 317 -11.58 -21.11 8.28
N LYS A 318 -11.26 -19.98 8.94
CA LYS A 318 -10.14 -19.90 9.89
C LYS A 318 -10.31 -20.82 11.11
N ASN A 319 -11.52 -21.28 11.42
CA ASN A 319 -11.80 -22.28 12.46
C ASN A 319 -11.65 -23.74 11.98
N ALA A 320 -11.44 -23.96 10.67
CA ALA A 320 -11.23 -25.31 10.14
C ALA A 320 -9.89 -25.88 10.64
N HIS A 321 -9.87 -27.19 10.93
CA HIS A 321 -8.66 -27.85 11.40
C HIS A 321 -7.88 -28.41 10.20
N LEU A 322 -6.93 -27.63 9.69
CA LEU A 322 -6.15 -27.95 8.49
C LEU A 322 -4.68 -28.15 8.81
N LEU A 323 -3.94 -28.66 7.83
CA LEU A 323 -2.49 -28.82 7.93
C LEU A 323 -1.80 -27.46 7.79
N PHE A 324 -0.56 -27.37 8.26
CA PHE A 324 0.29 -26.22 8.03
C PHE A 324 1.76 -26.63 8.13
N ARG A 325 2.63 -25.79 7.58
CA ARG A 325 4.07 -26.00 7.60
C ARG A 325 4.77 -24.68 7.85
N ALA A 326 5.73 -24.65 8.75
CA ALA A 326 6.47 -23.43 9.02
C ALA A 326 7.54 -23.15 7.96
N VAL A 327 7.76 -21.87 7.70
CA VAL A 327 8.81 -21.35 6.82
C VAL A 327 9.56 -20.21 7.52
N ARG A 328 10.80 -19.99 7.13
CA ARG A 328 11.60 -18.80 7.47
C ARG A 328 12.42 -18.36 6.26
N ASN A 329 12.97 -17.14 6.31
CA ASN A 329 13.91 -16.66 5.30
C ASN A 329 15.36 -17.07 5.64
N VAL A 330 16.19 -17.24 4.62
CA VAL A 330 17.63 -17.55 4.70
C VAL A 330 18.44 -16.31 4.25
N GLY A 331 19.36 -15.84 5.10
CA GLY A 331 20.21 -14.67 4.83
C GLY A 331 19.61 -13.31 5.25
N VAL A 332 20.21 -12.20 4.79
CA VAL A 332 19.89 -10.81 5.21
C VAL A 332 18.47 -10.34 4.77
N ILE A 333 17.71 -11.16 4.07
CA ILE A 333 16.29 -10.92 3.80
C ILE A 333 15.49 -11.35 5.04
N THR A 334 15.69 -10.69 6.16
CA THR A 334 14.79 -10.84 7.31
C THR A 334 13.42 -10.32 6.89
N SER A 335 12.35 -11.08 7.13
CA SER A 335 11.00 -10.51 7.09
C SER A 335 10.97 -9.40 8.12
N LYS A 336 11.03 -8.15 7.66
CA LYS A 336 10.92 -7.02 8.56
C LYS A 336 9.45 -6.93 8.96
N GLU A 337 9.21 -6.72 10.24
CA GLU A 337 7.90 -6.30 10.72
C GLU A 337 7.42 -5.17 9.81
N ARG A 338 6.19 -5.25 9.32
CA ARG A 338 5.65 -4.18 8.50
C ARG A 338 5.60 -2.94 9.39
N PRO A 339 6.36 -1.88 9.09
CA PRO A 339 6.20 -0.64 9.82
C PRO A 339 4.77 -0.17 9.58
N HIS A 340 4.06 0.11 10.66
CA HIS A 340 2.66 0.52 10.57
C HIS A 340 2.59 2.01 10.23
N PHE A 341 1.59 2.36 9.43
CA PHE A 341 1.22 3.75 9.25
C PHE A 341 0.86 4.35 10.61
N LYS A 342 1.53 5.44 10.96
CA LYS A 342 1.19 6.27 12.11
C LYS A 342 0.71 7.60 11.56
N PHE A 343 -0.53 7.96 11.85
CA PHE A 343 -1.03 9.28 11.49
C PHE A 343 -0.22 10.33 12.26
N PRO A 344 0.58 11.19 11.61
CA PRO A 344 1.49 12.07 12.33
C PRO A 344 0.76 13.27 12.93
N ASP A 345 1.17 13.65 14.14
CA ASP A 345 0.69 14.83 14.86
C ASP A 345 0.89 16.11 14.02
N SER A 346 0.18 17.19 14.35
CA SER A 346 0.31 18.47 13.65
C SER A 346 1.67 19.16 13.83
N GLY A 347 2.43 18.76 14.85
CA GLY A 347 3.67 19.43 15.26
C GLY A 347 3.47 20.56 16.29
N GLN A 348 2.23 21.00 16.53
CA GLN A 348 1.95 22.05 17.52
C GLN A 348 2.26 21.57 18.95
N LYS A 349 3.15 22.27 19.66
CA LYS A 349 3.58 21.92 21.03
C LYS A 349 3.07 22.89 22.10
N LYS A 350 2.62 24.08 21.69
CA LYS A 350 2.17 25.15 22.58
C LYS A 350 0.67 25.05 22.84
N CYS A 351 0.26 25.42 24.05
CA CYS A 351 -1.14 25.62 24.42
C CYS A 351 -1.41 27.11 24.66
N TYR A 352 -2.62 27.55 24.40
CA TYR A 352 -3.03 28.95 24.51
C TYR A 352 -4.33 29.09 25.32
N ASN A 353 -4.49 30.21 26.02
CA ASN A 353 -5.80 30.61 26.55
C ASN A 353 -6.60 31.43 25.50
N ASP A 354 -7.79 31.90 25.84
CA ASP A 354 -8.63 32.69 24.90
C ASP A 354 -8.17 34.14 24.70
N GLU A 355 -7.30 34.63 25.56
CA GLU A 355 -6.66 35.95 25.45
C GLU A 355 -5.38 35.87 24.60
N GLY A 356 -4.98 34.66 24.21
CA GLY A 356 -3.82 34.42 23.38
C GLY A 356 -2.48 34.29 24.10
N GLY A 357 -2.49 34.31 25.43
CA GLY A 357 -1.33 33.94 26.23
C GLY A 357 -0.95 32.48 26.04
N ILE A 358 0.34 32.21 25.81
CA ILE A 358 0.90 30.85 25.88
C ILE A 358 0.77 30.38 27.33
N ILE A 359 0.09 29.25 27.54
CA ILE A 359 -0.08 28.63 28.85
C ILE A 359 0.76 27.35 28.94
N LYS A 360 1.11 26.98 30.17
CA LYS A 360 1.69 25.67 30.44
C LYS A 360 0.68 24.60 30.03
N THR A 361 1.17 23.49 29.44
CA THR A 361 0.34 22.36 29.02
C THR A 361 -0.66 21.97 30.12
N PRO A 362 -1.97 22.14 29.88
CA PRO A 362 -2.97 21.86 30.89
C PRO A 362 -2.98 20.38 31.29
N LYS A 363 -3.29 20.10 32.56
CA LYS A 363 -3.50 18.72 33.02
C LYS A 363 -4.95 18.30 32.74
N LYS A 364 -5.20 16.98 32.73
CA LYS A 364 -6.56 16.45 32.56
C LYS A 364 -7.54 17.12 33.52
N ALA A 365 -8.72 17.48 33.02
CA ALA A 365 -9.78 18.23 33.72
C ALA A 365 -9.47 19.70 34.05
N ALA A 366 -8.28 20.23 33.74
CA ALA A 366 -8.03 21.66 33.82
C ALA A 366 -8.65 22.42 32.64
N GLN A 367 -8.84 23.72 32.81
CA GLN A 367 -9.27 24.60 31.74
C GLN A 367 -8.33 24.48 30.53
N TYR A 368 -8.91 24.49 29.34
CA TYR A 368 -8.21 24.34 28.07
C TYR A 368 -7.46 23.01 27.88
N PHE A 369 -7.72 21.97 28.67
CA PHE A 369 -7.18 20.63 28.40
C PHE A 369 -7.73 20.07 27.08
N GLY A 370 -6.86 19.45 26.29
CA GLY A 370 -7.23 18.77 25.05
C GLY A 370 -6.99 19.57 23.78
N GLN A 371 -6.29 20.70 23.86
CA GLN A 371 -5.71 21.34 22.67
C GLN A 371 -4.70 20.40 21.99
N ASP A 372 -4.35 20.71 20.75
CA ASP A 372 -3.34 19.97 20.00
C ASP A 372 -2.01 19.81 20.77
N GLY A 373 -1.47 20.91 21.30
CA GLY A 373 -0.25 20.89 22.12
C GLY A 373 -0.34 20.13 23.46
N THR A 374 -1.51 19.60 23.81
CA THR A 374 -1.68 18.69 24.96
C THR A 374 -1.25 17.26 24.61
N TYR A 375 -1.28 16.90 23.32
CA TYR A 375 -1.03 15.55 22.85
C TYR A 375 0.30 15.49 22.08
N SER A 376 1.06 14.42 22.32
CA SER A 376 2.18 14.04 21.46
C SER A 376 2.16 12.53 21.31
N LEU A 377 1.39 12.05 20.35
CA LEU A 377 1.18 10.62 20.09
C LEU A 377 2.20 10.14 19.05
N ASN A 378 2.23 10.82 17.90
CA ASN A 378 3.08 10.51 16.77
C ASN A 378 3.79 11.79 16.28
N PRO A 379 4.76 12.33 17.04
CA PRO A 379 5.47 13.55 16.66
C PRO A 379 6.10 13.39 15.27
N LEU A 380 6.23 14.51 14.55
CA LEU A 380 6.92 14.54 13.26
C LEU A 380 8.30 13.90 13.39
N SER A 381 8.57 12.92 12.54
CA SER A 381 9.77 12.10 12.61
C SER A 381 10.29 11.82 11.20
N PHE A 382 11.52 12.24 10.96
CA PHE A 382 12.13 12.18 9.63
C PHE A 382 13.52 11.55 9.68
N THR A 383 13.93 10.93 8.57
CA THR A 383 15.27 10.40 8.37
C THR A 383 15.85 10.95 7.08
N LYS A 384 17.04 11.54 7.13
CA LYS A 384 17.79 11.97 5.94
C LYS A 384 18.36 10.78 5.20
N LEU A 385 18.26 10.79 3.87
CA LEU A 385 18.71 9.70 3.01
C LEU A 385 19.60 10.20 1.87
N SER A 386 20.64 9.43 1.58
CA SER A 386 21.43 9.56 0.35
C SER A 386 20.83 8.73 -0.80
N GLU A 387 21.48 8.79 -1.96
CA GLU A 387 21.19 7.90 -3.09
C GLU A 387 21.16 6.42 -2.67
N GLY A 388 20.16 5.68 -3.18
CA GLY A 388 19.87 4.30 -2.81
C GLY A 388 19.16 4.14 -1.46
N ALA A 389 18.58 5.22 -0.92
CA ALA A 389 17.90 5.27 0.39
C ALA A 389 18.76 4.81 1.57
N LYS A 390 20.05 5.16 1.57
CA LYS A 390 20.92 4.91 2.72
C LYS A 390 20.72 6.01 3.76
N PRO A 391 20.52 5.68 5.05
CA PRO A 391 20.43 6.68 6.12
C PRO A 391 21.68 7.54 6.21
N LEU A 392 21.48 8.82 6.50
CA LEU A 392 22.50 9.81 6.76
C LEU A 392 22.37 10.35 8.19
N ASP A 393 23.45 10.94 8.68
CA ASP A 393 23.45 11.76 9.90
C ASP A 393 22.44 12.91 9.77
N GLU A 394 21.79 13.29 10.88
CA GLU A 394 20.79 14.37 10.89
C GLU A 394 21.36 15.72 10.47
N LYS A 395 22.66 15.97 10.66
CA LYS A 395 23.36 17.19 10.21
C LYS A 395 23.86 17.11 8.78
N ALA A 396 23.57 16.02 8.05
CA ALA A 396 23.89 15.92 6.64
C ALA A 396 23.11 16.97 5.83
N ASP A 397 23.79 17.57 4.85
CA ASP A 397 23.24 18.53 3.91
C ASP A 397 23.46 18.02 2.48
N TRP A 398 23.15 18.87 1.50
CA TRP A 398 23.32 18.54 0.08
C TRP A 398 24.75 18.11 -0.26
N LYS A 399 25.77 18.77 0.31
CA LYS A 399 27.20 18.50 0.08
C LYS A 399 27.64 17.18 0.70
N LYS A 400 26.99 16.77 1.80
CA LYS A 400 27.20 15.47 2.47
C LYS A 400 26.33 14.35 1.89
N GLY A 401 25.69 14.58 0.74
CA GLY A 401 24.99 13.54 -0.02
C GLY A 401 23.49 13.40 0.27
N LEU A 402 22.87 14.35 0.98
CA LEU A 402 21.41 14.38 1.15
C LEU A 402 20.71 14.46 -0.21
N ARG A 403 19.75 13.57 -0.45
CA ARG A 403 18.91 13.57 -1.67
C ARG A 403 17.43 13.38 -1.37
N MET A 404 17.10 12.73 -0.26
CA MET A 404 15.72 12.43 0.09
C MET A 404 15.53 12.50 1.60
N VAL A 405 14.28 12.66 2.03
CA VAL A 405 13.86 12.60 3.43
C VAL A 405 12.76 11.57 3.54
N LYS A 406 12.93 10.57 4.41
CA LYS A 406 11.87 9.63 4.75
C LYS A 406 11.07 10.17 5.93
N ASP A 407 9.76 10.20 5.79
CA ASP A 407 8.83 10.32 6.92
C ASP A 407 8.70 8.95 7.59
N ASN A 408 9.10 8.87 8.86
CA ASN A 408 9.13 7.64 9.62
C ASN A 408 7.72 7.19 10.09
N ASN A 409 6.75 8.10 10.12
CA ASN A 409 5.37 7.84 10.53
C ASN A 409 4.54 7.31 9.36
N THR A 410 4.63 7.97 8.20
CA THR A 410 3.86 7.57 7.00
C THR A 410 4.58 6.58 6.12
N GLY A 411 5.91 6.48 6.23
CA GLY A 411 6.76 5.68 5.32
C GLY A 411 6.97 6.31 3.95
N LEU A 412 6.45 7.50 3.72
CA LEU A 412 6.66 8.28 2.50
C LEU A 412 8.12 8.73 2.43
N VAL A 413 8.67 8.76 1.23
CA VAL A 413 9.99 9.31 0.94
C VAL A 413 9.82 10.51 0.03
N TRP A 414 10.36 11.63 0.46
CA TRP A 414 10.22 12.94 -0.16
C TRP A 414 11.52 13.35 -0.84
N GLU A 415 11.38 13.99 -1.98
CA GLU A 415 12.49 14.64 -2.68
C GLU A 415 12.95 15.89 -1.90
N THR A 416 14.27 16.09 -1.80
CA THR A 416 14.89 17.31 -1.25
C THR A 416 15.44 18.17 -2.38
N LYS A 417 15.32 19.50 -2.27
CA LYS A 417 15.74 20.41 -3.34
C LYS A 417 17.25 20.59 -3.43
N SER A 418 17.74 20.82 -4.64
CA SER A 418 19.13 21.16 -4.90
C SER A 418 19.39 22.66 -4.75
N PRO A 419 20.55 23.06 -4.20
CA PRO A 419 21.01 24.44 -4.25
C PRO A 419 21.64 24.82 -5.61
N ASP A 420 21.88 23.88 -6.52
CA ASP A 420 22.47 24.12 -7.85
C ASP A 420 21.37 24.44 -8.88
N GLU A 421 21.47 25.59 -9.55
CA GLU A 421 20.50 26.05 -10.56
C GLU A 421 20.42 25.16 -11.80
N ASN A 422 21.45 24.34 -12.05
CA ASN A 422 21.50 23.41 -13.18
C ASN A 422 20.82 22.08 -12.87
N ASP A 423 20.50 21.81 -11.60
CA ASP A 423 19.81 20.60 -11.20
C ASP A 423 18.32 20.69 -11.54
N LEU A 424 17.76 19.54 -11.94
CA LEU A 424 16.33 19.46 -12.28
C LEU A 424 15.44 19.87 -11.12
N ASN A 425 15.87 19.58 -9.89
CA ASN A 425 15.17 19.87 -8.65
C ASN A 425 15.75 21.06 -7.90
N PHE A 426 16.24 22.06 -8.63
CA PHE A 426 16.67 23.32 -8.06
C PHE A 426 15.58 23.94 -7.17
N LYS A 427 15.98 24.43 -6.00
CA LYS A 427 15.07 25.01 -4.99
C LYS A 427 14.28 26.23 -5.45
N GLY A 428 14.80 26.97 -6.44
CA GLY A 428 14.15 28.15 -7.00
C GLY A 428 13.15 27.85 -8.12
N SER A 429 13.00 26.58 -8.54
CA SER A 429 12.11 26.22 -9.64
C SER A 429 10.64 26.18 -9.23
N SER A 430 9.79 26.70 -10.11
CA SER A 430 8.33 26.66 -10.02
C SER A 430 7.73 26.23 -11.36
N TYR A 431 6.53 25.66 -11.32
CA TYR A 431 5.91 25.02 -12.48
C TYR A 431 4.42 25.31 -12.52
N THR A 432 3.86 25.33 -13.73
CA THR A 432 2.41 25.08 -13.91
C THR A 432 2.07 23.69 -13.38
N TRP A 433 0.78 23.42 -13.16
CA TRP A 433 0.37 22.10 -12.68
C TRP A 433 0.80 20.99 -13.67
N GLU A 434 0.60 21.20 -14.97
CA GLU A 434 1.09 20.30 -16.01
C GLU A 434 2.63 20.19 -15.99
N GLY A 435 3.36 21.30 -15.82
CA GLY A 435 4.81 21.28 -15.70
C GLY A 435 5.33 20.57 -14.44
N ALA A 436 4.53 20.52 -13.37
CA ALA A 436 4.86 19.76 -12.17
C ALA A 436 4.85 18.25 -12.43
N HIS A 437 3.96 17.78 -13.31
CA HIS A 437 4.01 16.41 -13.81
C HIS A 437 5.28 16.16 -14.63
N ASP A 438 5.64 17.06 -15.55
CA ASP A 438 6.87 17.00 -16.34
C ASP A 438 8.13 16.93 -15.45
N PHE A 439 8.17 17.72 -14.38
CA PHE A 439 9.24 17.68 -13.37
C PHE A 439 9.39 16.28 -12.75
N VAL A 440 8.30 15.67 -12.30
CA VAL A 440 8.29 14.32 -11.74
C VAL A 440 8.74 13.29 -12.78
N GLU A 441 8.29 13.41 -14.04
CA GLU A 441 8.76 12.55 -15.13
C GLU A 441 10.27 12.66 -15.31
N GLY A 442 10.80 13.88 -15.22
CA GLY A 442 12.24 14.17 -15.27
C GLY A 442 13.02 13.49 -14.14
N LEU A 443 12.51 13.51 -12.90
CA LEU A 443 13.13 12.80 -11.77
C LEU A 443 13.18 11.29 -12.03
N ASN A 444 12.07 10.71 -12.49
CA ASN A 444 11.98 9.29 -12.80
C ASN A 444 12.91 8.89 -13.94
N LYS A 445 13.03 9.73 -14.97
CA LYS A 445 13.98 9.52 -16.08
C LYS A 445 15.43 9.56 -15.60
N LYS A 446 15.79 10.52 -14.74
CA LYS A 446 17.13 10.65 -14.12
C LYS A 446 17.43 9.58 -13.07
N CYS A 447 16.45 8.75 -12.68
CA CYS A 447 16.59 7.79 -11.58
C CYS A 447 16.97 8.48 -10.27
N TYR A 448 16.36 9.64 -9.99
CA TYR A 448 16.74 10.48 -8.85
C TYR A 448 16.73 9.69 -7.53
N GLY A 449 17.81 9.81 -6.76
CA GLY A 449 17.99 9.10 -5.49
C GLY A 449 18.08 7.57 -5.63
N GLY A 450 18.23 7.03 -6.85
CA GLY A 450 18.21 5.60 -7.14
C GLY A 450 16.83 5.04 -7.48
N PHE A 451 15.83 5.90 -7.73
CA PHE A 451 14.43 5.51 -7.84
C PHE A 451 13.71 6.12 -9.05
N ARG A 452 12.63 5.46 -9.50
CA ARG A 452 11.91 5.77 -10.76
C ARG A 452 10.38 5.81 -10.62
N ASP A 453 9.90 5.75 -9.39
CA ASP A 453 8.50 5.70 -8.96
C ASP A 453 8.13 6.96 -8.14
N TRP A 454 8.79 8.08 -8.44
CA TRP A 454 8.40 9.40 -7.93
C TRP A 454 7.06 9.80 -8.52
N ARG A 455 6.22 10.45 -7.71
CA ARG A 455 4.93 10.99 -8.10
C ARG A 455 4.69 12.35 -7.44
N LEU A 456 3.71 13.09 -7.95
CA LEU A 456 3.11 14.18 -7.19
C LEU A 456 2.39 13.60 -5.95
N PRO A 457 2.49 14.24 -4.78
CA PRO A 457 1.74 13.86 -3.59
C PRO A 457 0.25 14.18 -3.79
N ASN A 458 -0.63 13.42 -3.15
CA ASN A 458 -1.97 13.95 -2.90
C ASN A 458 -1.91 15.06 -1.83
N ARG A 459 -3.00 15.80 -1.71
CA ARG A 459 -3.12 16.95 -0.81
C ARG A 459 -2.87 16.56 0.64
N GLU A 460 -3.37 15.41 1.08
CA GLU A 460 -3.20 14.97 2.48
C GLU A 460 -1.78 14.47 2.76
N GLU A 461 -1.14 13.76 1.84
CA GLU A 461 0.28 13.42 1.95
C GLU A 461 1.14 14.69 2.09
N LEU A 462 0.90 15.69 1.25
CA LEU A 462 1.64 16.95 1.29
C LEU A 462 1.42 17.69 2.63
N ARG A 463 0.19 17.65 3.15
CA ARG A 463 -0.15 18.22 4.46
C ARG A 463 0.62 17.56 5.62
N MET A 464 1.03 16.29 5.48
CA MET A 464 1.78 15.60 6.55
C MET A 464 3.17 16.19 6.80
N LEU A 465 3.66 17.07 5.92
CA LEU A 465 4.90 17.82 6.13
C LEU A 465 4.72 19.08 6.98
N VAL A 466 3.48 19.54 7.18
CA VAL A 466 3.20 20.85 7.78
C VAL A 466 3.41 20.85 9.29
N ASP A 467 4.32 21.66 9.81
CA ASP A 467 4.48 21.88 11.24
C ASP A 467 3.66 23.11 11.70
N TYR A 468 2.57 22.87 12.43
CA TYR A 468 1.64 23.89 12.93
C TYR A 468 2.12 24.58 14.22
N ASN A 469 3.41 24.52 14.56
CA ASN A 469 4.00 25.18 15.73
C ASN A 469 4.33 26.68 15.54
N GLY A 470 3.91 27.28 14.41
CA GLY A 470 3.98 28.72 14.15
C GLY A 470 5.28 29.22 13.52
N GLN A 471 6.10 28.33 12.93
CA GLN A 471 7.27 28.70 12.14
C GLN A 471 6.89 28.93 10.66
N ILE A 472 7.68 29.74 9.95
CA ILE A 472 7.46 30.09 8.54
C ILE A 472 8.78 29.88 7.78
N PRO A 473 8.84 28.96 6.79
CA PRO A 473 7.77 28.06 6.34
C PRO A 473 7.32 27.07 7.42
N ALA A 474 6.06 26.65 7.38
CA ALA A 474 5.45 25.69 8.27
C ALA A 474 5.91 24.25 7.97
N THR A 475 7.21 23.99 7.98
CA THR A 475 7.85 22.67 7.79
C THR A 475 9.07 22.56 8.71
N ASP A 476 9.55 21.35 9.00
CA ASP A 476 10.80 21.20 9.78
C ASP A 476 12.03 21.58 8.93
N GLU A 477 12.62 22.74 9.22
CA GLU A 477 13.77 23.29 8.49
C GLU A 477 15.01 22.40 8.56
N ASN A 478 15.16 21.54 9.57
CA ASN A 478 16.31 20.63 9.62
C ASN A 478 16.26 19.59 8.50
N PHE A 479 15.06 19.20 8.09
CA PHE A 479 14.84 18.18 7.05
C PHE A 479 14.44 18.81 5.70
N PHE A 480 13.79 19.97 5.72
CA PHE A 480 13.27 20.67 4.55
C PHE A 480 13.78 22.11 4.47
N ALA A 481 15.07 22.33 4.68
CA ALA A 481 15.72 23.65 4.70
C ALA A 481 15.44 24.53 3.46
N ASP A 482 15.20 23.91 2.30
CA ASP A 482 14.94 24.60 1.04
C ASP A 482 13.43 24.79 0.75
N CYS A 483 12.56 24.60 1.75
CA CYS A 483 11.14 24.87 1.60
C CYS A 483 10.90 26.38 1.52
N LEU A 484 10.09 26.81 0.56
CA LEU A 484 9.63 28.19 0.46
C LEU A 484 8.29 28.33 1.19
N PRO A 485 7.97 29.50 1.78
CA PRO A 485 6.66 29.77 2.36
C PRO A 485 5.64 30.07 1.23
N ALA A 486 5.46 29.11 0.33
CA ALA A 486 4.71 29.23 -0.92
C ALA A 486 3.65 28.14 -1.03
N PHE A 487 2.84 28.21 -2.09
CA PHE A 487 1.89 27.17 -2.43
C PHE A 487 2.62 26.03 -3.13
N TYR A 488 2.30 24.78 -2.78
CA TYR A 488 2.91 23.59 -3.36
C TYR A 488 1.83 22.73 -4.01
N TRP A 489 2.04 22.37 -5.28
CA TRP A 489 1.10 21.55 -6.03
C TRP A 489 0.91 20.15 -5.42
N SER A 490 -0.34 19.70 -5.35
CA SER A 490 -0.71 18.29 -5.21
C SER A 490 -1.16 17.73 -6.55
N LYS A 491 -1.35 16.40 -6.64
CA LYS A 491 -1.93 15.73 -7.80
C LYS A 491 -3.45 15.89 -7.91
N ASP A 492 -4.12 16.41 -6.90
CA ASP A 492 -5.58 16.38 -6.83
C ASP A 492 -6.19 17.58 -7.56
N LEU A 493 -7.22 17.31 -8.36
CA LEU A 493 -7.96 18.34 -9.10
C LEU A 493 -9.14 18.86 -8.28
N ASN A 494 -9.52 20.12 -8.48
CA ASN A 494 -10.81 20.59 -8.02
C ASN A 494 -11.88 20.08 -9.01
N VAL A 495 -12.68 19.12 -8.58
CA VAL A 495 -13.67 18.47 -9.45
C VAL A 495 -14.85 19.38 -9.81
N GLN A 496 -15.12 20.43 -9.03
CA GLN A 496 -16.13 21.42 -9.38
C GLN A 496 -15.65 22.40 -10.44
N ASP A 497 -14.35 22.74 -10.40
CA ASP A 497 -13.72 23.61 -11.38
C ASP A 497 -12.39 23.01 -11.86
N PRO A 498 -12.41 22.16 -12.91
CA PRO A 498 -11.23 21.43 -13.37
C PRO A 498 -10.09 22.29 -13.91
N ILE A 499 -10.26 23.62 -14.03
CA ILE A 499 -9.16 24.54 -14.33
C ILE A 499 -8.26 24.79 -13.12
N LEU A 500 -8.73 24.42 -11.91
CA LEU A 500 -8.02 24.54 -10.65
C LEU A 500 -7.47 23.19 -10.20
N ALA A 501 -6.34 23.22 -9.50
CA ALA A 501 -5.78 22.07 -8.80
C ALA A 501 -5.50 22.41 -7.34
N TRP A 502 -5.60 21.40 -6.47
CA TRP A 502 -5.35 21.53 -5.03
C TRP A 502 -3.85 21.57 -4.72
N GLY A 503 -3.53 22.17 -3.59
CA GLY A 503 -2.20 22.16 -3.00
C GLY A 503 -2.21 22.63 -1.56
N VAL A 504 -1.03 22.76 -0.98
CA VAL A 504 -0.83 23.20 0.41
C VAL A 504 0.04 24.44 0.43
N TYR A 505 -0.38 25.47 1.15
CA TYR A 505 0.34 26.72 1.31
C TYR A 505 1.25 26.65 2.54
N PHE A 506 2.55 26.41 2.34
CA PHE A 506 3.52 26.21 3.42
C PHE A 506 3.91 27.48 4.20
N ALA A 507 3.33 28.64 3.94
CA ALA A 507 3.46 29.75 4.88
C ALA A 507 2.79 29.42 6.23
N TYR A 508 1.62 28.75 6.18
CA TYR A 508 0.80 28.47 7.38
C TYR A 508 0.22 27.06 7.43
N GLY A 509 0.18 26.34 6.31
CA GLY A 509 -0.32 24.97 6.25
C GLY A 509 -1.74 24.78 5.72
N CYS A 510 -2.36 25.80 5.12
CA CYS A 510 -3.72 25.67 4.59
C CYS A 510 -3.74 24.94 3.25
N ALA A 511 -4.80 24.17 2.99
CA ALA A 511 -5.04 23.59 1.68
C ALA A 511 -6.12 24.34 0.93
N ILE A 512 -5.81 24.67 -0.32
CA ILE A 512 -6.62 25.50 -1.21
C ILE A 512 -6.36 25.09 -2.66
N SER A 513 -7.18 25.55 -3.61
CA SER A 513 -6.97 25.30 -5.04
C SER A 513 -6.68 26.59 -5.82
N TYR A 514 -5.78 26.52 -6.79
CA TYR A 514 -5.40 27.63 -7.68
C TYR A 514 -5.42 27.22 -9.15
N LEU A 515 -5.41 28.21 -10.04
CA LEU A 515 -5.35 28.04 -11.49
C LEU A 515 -4.11 27.24 -11.89
N LYS A 516 -4.30 26.17 -12.66
CA LYS A 516 -3.21 25.30 -13.14
C LYS A 516 -2.15 26.02 -13.97
N SER A 517 -2.51 27.17 -14.57
CA SER A 517 -1.60 28.02 -15.35
C SER A 517 -0.61 28.83 -14.50
N PHE A 518 -0.77 28.88 -13.17
CA PHE A 518 0.14 29.59 -12.28
C PHE A 518 1.37 28.76 -11.94
N TYR A 519 2.49 29.44 -11.69
CA TYR A 519 3.78 28.81 -11.40
C TYR A 519 3.97 28.68 -9.89
N TYR A 520 3.96 27.44 -9.40
CA TYR A 520 4.19 27.13 -8.00
C TYR A 520 5.24 26.04 -7.81
N PRO A 521 5.96 26.04 -6.67
CA PRO A 521 6.83 24.94 -6.29
C PRO A 521 6.11 23.59 -6.22
N VAL A 522 6.89 22.53 -6.29
CA VAL A 522 6.43 21.15 -6.18
C VAL A 522 7.43 20.35 -5.34
N ARG A 523 6.96 19.32 -4.64
CA ARG A 523 7.82 18.32 -3.99
C ARG A 523 7.35 16.93 -4.39
N ALA A 524 8.23 16.13 -4.96
CA ALA A 524 7.87 14.76 -5.34
C ALA A 524 7.91 13.82 -4.12
N VAL A 525 7.06 12.79 -4.15
CA VAL A 525 6.95 11.78 -3.10
C VAL A 525 6.95 10.38 -3.71
N ARG A 526 7.28 9.37 -2.89
CA ARG A 526 7.16 7.94 -3.23
C ARG A 526 6.96 7.07 -1.99
N GLY A 527 6.58 5.82 -2.18
CA GLY A 527 6.39 4.85 -1.09
C GLY A 527 5.15 5.12 -0.24
N GLY A 528 5.24 4.84 1.07
CA GLY A 528 4.15 4.93 2.04
C GLY A 528 3.74 3.58 2.64
N TYR A 529 3.45 3.56 3.94
CA TYR A 529 2.88 2.41 4.65
C TYR A 529 1.37 2.28 4.44
N SER A 530 0.68 3.39 4.14
CA SER A 530 -0.73 3.45 3.74
C SER A 530 -0.86 4.04 2.32
N PRO A 531 -0.76 3.22 1.25
CA PRO A 531 -0.75 3.72 -0.12
C PRO A 531 -2.07 4.33 -0.62
N GLY A 532 -3.17 4.14 0.12
CA GLY A 532 -4.48 4.73 -0.15
C GLY A 532 -4.79 5.98 0.69
N PHE A 533 -3.86 6.39 1.57
CA PHE A 533 -4.07 7.56 2.41
C PHE A 533 -4.31 8.82 1.57
N GLY A 534 -5.43 9.49 1.79
CA GLY A 534 -5.84 10.69 1.04
C GLY A 534 -6.23 10.44 -0.42
N ASP A 535 -6.26 9.19 -0.89
CA ASP A 535 -6.71 8.85 -2.24
C ASP A 535 -8.25 8.76 -2.25
N ILE A 536 -8.88 9.65 -3.03
CA ILE A 536 -10.34 9.74 -3.15
C ILE A 536 -11.01 8.44 -3.64
N GLN A 537 -10.26 7.53 -4.26
CA GLN A 537 -10.76 6.24 -4.72
C GLN A 537 -10.50 5.10 -3.73
N LYS A 538 -9.84 5.37 -2.59
CA LYS A 538 -9.38 4.35 -1.64
C LYS A 538 -9.64 4.70 -0.17
N TYR A 539 -10.59 5.59 0.14
CA TYR A 539 -11.02 5.80 1.52
C TYR A 539 -11.54 4.50 2.14
N ALA A 540 -11.45 4.37 3.47
CA ALA A 540 -11.74 3.12 4.18
C ALA A 540 -12.54 3.37 5.46
N PHE A 541 -13.68 4.06 5.34
CA PHE A 541 -14.61 4.29 6.44
C PHE A 541 -15.53 3.08 6.65
N LYS A 542 -15.88 2.81 7.92
CA LYS A 542 -16.87 1.81 8.32
C LYS A 542 -17.75 2.35 9.43
N ASP A 543 -19.06 2.33 9.20
CA ASP A 543 -20.06 2.55 10.25
C ASP A 543 -20.04 1.37 11.24
N ASN A 544 -19.86 1.67 12.52
CA ASN A 544 -19.83 0.67 13.60
C ASN A 544 -21.24 0.37 14.14
N ASN A 545 -22.29 1.08 13.68
CA ASN A 545 -23.68 0.94 14.11
C ASN A 545 -23.92 1.23 15.61
N ASP A 546 -23.05 2.03 16.23
CA ASP A 546 -23.10 2.42 17.65
C ASP A 546 -22.94 3.94 17.85
N GLY A 547 -23.15 4.71 16.77
CA GLY A 547 -22.91 6.15 16.73
C GLY A 547 -21.46 6.54 16.39
N THR A 548 -20.60 5.57 16.03
CA THR A 548 -19.20 5.83 15.64
C THR A 548 -18.86 5.30 14.24
N VAL A 549 -17.83 5.89 13.63
CA VAL A 549 -17.27 5.48 12.33
C VAL A 549 -15.77 5.24 12.48
N SER A 550 -15.29 4.07 12.06
CA SER A 550 -13.85 3.77 12.01
C SER A 550 -13.25 4.18 10.66
N ASP A 551 -12.07 4.80 10.67
CA ASP A 551 -11.25 5.10 9.51
C ASP A 551 -10.01 4.19 9.49
N PHE A 552 -10.01 3.19 8.60
CA PHE A 552 -8.91 2.23 8.50
C PHE A 552 -7.68 2.77 7.77
N ASN A 553 -7.77 3.91 7.08
CA ASN A 553 -6.60 4.53 6.47
C ASN A 553 -5.76 5.29 7.49
N THR A 554 -6.38 5.81 8.55
CA THR A 554 -5.72 6.62 9.58
C THR A 554 -5.60 5.92 10.94
N GLY A 555 -6.40 4.89 11.21
CA GLY A 555 -6.48 4.25 12.53
C GLY A 555 -7.29 5.07 13.54
N LEU A 556 -8.14 5.98 13.06
CA LEU A 556 -8.97 6.86 13.87
C LEU A 556 -10.41 6.36 13.93
N MET A 557 -11.11 6.74 14.99
CA MET A 557 -12.54 6.54 15.15
C MET A 557 -13.21 7.87 15.44
N TRP A 558 -14.31 8.11 14.73
CA TRP A 558 -15.01 9.39 14.67
C TRP A 558 -16.42 9.26 15.23
N LYS A 559 -16.91 10.33 15.87
CA LYS A 559 -18.33 10.48 16.13
C LYS A 559 -19.08 10.60 14.79
N ARG A 560 -20.09 9.76 14.60
CA ARG A 560 -20.88 9.68 13.36
C ARG A 560 -21.83 10.86 13.19
N ASP A 561 -22.64 11.11 14.22
CA ASP A 561 -23.67 12.14 14.17
C ASP A 561 -23.09 13.54 14.46
N GLU A 562 -23.82 14.58 14.10
CA GLU A 562 -23.42 15.98 14.28
C GLU A 562 -23.19 16.37 15.75
N SER A 563 -22.32 17.36 15.99
CA SER A 563 -22.07 17.97 17.30
C SER A 563 -22.75 19.33 17.44
N PRO A 564 -23.02 19.78 18.68
CA PRO A 564 -23.53 21.14 18.91
C PRO A 564 -22.54 22.21 18.41
N GLU A 565 -23.06 23.39 18.11
CA GLU A 565 -22.25 24.58 17.80
C GLU A 565 -21.78 25.24 19.10
N LEU A 566 -20.51 25.05 19.40
CA LEU A 566 -19.86 25.49 20.62
C LEU A 566 -18.71 26.44 20.31
N ASN A 567 -18.35 27.27 21.29
CA ASN A 567 -17.06 27.93 21.22
C ASN A 567 -15.92 26.91 21.38
N TRP A 568 -14.70 27.34 21.10
CA TRP A 568 -13.58 26.42 21.01
C TRP A 568 -13.26 25.71 22.34
N GLU A 569 -13.28 26.44 23.46
CA GLU A 569 -13.07 25.85 24.80
C GLU A 569 -14.20 24.89 25.20
N GLU A 570 -15.45 25.27 24.95
CA GLU A 570 -16.63 24.43 25.17
C GLU A 570 -16.54 23.13 24.37
N ALA A 571 -16.06 23.18 23.12
CA ALA A 571 -15.87 22.01 22.27
C ALA A 571 -14.78 21.06 22.80
N LEU A 572 -13.67 21.61 23.32
CA LEU A 572 -12.65 20.81 24.02
C LEU A 572 -13.25 20.06 25.20
N LYS A 573 -13.99 20.77 26.06
CA LYS A 573 -14.65 20.19 27.23
C LYS A 573 -15.67 19.12 26.85
N TYR A 574 -16.52 19.40 25.86
CA TYR A 574 -17.52 18.44 25.36
C TYR A 574 -16.87 17.11 24.96
N CYS A 575 -15.75 17.16 24.23
CA CYS A 575 -15.06 15.94 23.81
C CYS A 575 -14.55 15.13 25.00
N GLN A 576 -14.00 15.78 26.04
CA GLN A 576 -13.48 15.09 27.23
C GLN A 576 -14.56 14.36 28.03
N GLU A 577 -15.76 14.92 28.06
CA GLU A 577 -16.90 14.38 28.81
C GLU A 577 -17.71 13.35 28.00
N LEU A 578 -17.45 13.24 26.70
CA LEU A 578 -18.16 12.34 25.80
C LEU A 578 -17.87 10.86 26.13
N ASN A 579 -18.94 10.09 26.30
CA ASN A 579 -18.92 8.64 26.31
C ASN A 579 -19.87 8.15 25.22
N LEU A 580 -19.32 7.48 24.19
CA LEU A 580 -20.05 7.13 22.97
C LEU A 580 -19.55 5.78 22.44
N GLY A 581 -20.47 4.90 22.00
CA GLY A 581 -20.12 3.57 21.50
C GLY A 581 -19.41 2.68 22.53
N GLY A 582 -19.66 2.89 23.83
CA GLY A 582 -18.91 2.21 24.91
C GLY A 582 -17.47 2.70 25.09
N HIS A 583 -17.10 3.80 24.45
CA HIS A 583 -15.75 4.36 24.48
C HIS A 583 -15.70 5.72 25.17
N SER A 584 -14.62 5.93 25.93
CA SER A 584 -14.22 7.21 26.50
C SER A 584 -12.92 7.70 25.85
N GLY A 585 -12.41 8.86 26.28
CA GLY A 585 -11.16 9.41 25.76
C GLY A 585 -11.28 10.06 24.39
N TRP A 586 -12.49 10.53 24.05
CA TRP A 586 -12.73 11.35 22.89
C TRP A 586 -12.04 12.71 23.04
N ARG A 587 -11.57 13.26 21.93
CA ARG A 587 -10.91 14.57 21.87
C ARG A 587 -11.34 15.33 20.62
N LEU A 588 -11.13 16.64 20.66
CA LEU A 588 -11.26 17.47 19.47
C LEU A 588 -10.09 17.12 18.53
N PRO A 589 -10.34 16.87 17.23
CA PRO A 589 -9.33 16.42 16.29
C PRO A 589 -8.35 17.54 15.97
N THR A 590 -7.10 17.20 15.69
CA THR A 590 -6.15 18.14 15.11
C THR A 590 -6.59 18.53 13.69
N ILE A 591 -6.02 19.59 13.13
CA ILE A 591 -6.35 20.04 11.76
C ILE A 591 -6.02 18.98 10.71
N ARG A 592 -4.98 18.17 10.95
CA ARG A 592 -4.62 17.06 10.07
C ARG A 592 -5.68 15.97 10.09
N GLU A 593 -6.12 15.58 11.28
CA GLU A 593 -7.16 14.56 11.43
C GLU A 593 -8.47 15.05 10.84
N MET A 594 -8.90 16.29 11.13
CA MET A 594 -10.13 16.82 10.55
C MET A 594 -10.04 16.90 9.03
N GLY A 595 -8.87 17.26 8.49
CA GLY A 595 -8.61 17.30 7.05
C GLY A 595 -8.74 15.94 6.36
N SER A 596 -8.49 14.83 7.07
CA SER A 596 -8.59 13.47 6.52
C SER A 596 -10.04 13.03 6.26
N LEU A 597 -11.04 13.77 6.73
CA LEU A 597 -12.46 13.53 6.45
C LEU A 597 -12.96 14.14 5.15
N MET A 598 -12.13 14.93 4.47
CA MET A 598 -12.53 15.60 3.24
C MET A 598 -12.64 14.61 2.08
N ASP A 599 -13.76 14.64 1.37
CA ASP A 599 -13.95 13.92 0.12
C ASP A 599 -13.77 14.85 -1.09
N LEU A 600 -12.59 14.81 -1.70
CA LEU A 600 -12.29 15.62 -2.88
C LEU A 600 -12.98 15.14 -4.16
N SER A 601 -13.70 14.01 -4.14
CA SER A 601 -14.52 13.58 -5.29
C SER A 601 -15.79 14.41 -5.46
N PHE A 602 -16.16 15.22 -4.46
CA PHE A 602 -17.35 16.06 -4.43
C PHE A 602 -18.65 15.30 -4.79
N LYS A 603 -18.73 14.05 -4.35
CA LYS A 603 -19.87 13.19 -4.62
C LYS A 603 -21.12 13.75 -3.94
N GLU A 604 -22.25 13.73 -4.65
CA GLU A 604 -23.55 14.22 -4.13
C GLU A 604 -23.56 15.70 -3.71
N GLY A 605 -22.67 16.52 -4.27
CA GLY A 605 -22.68 17.97 -4.03
C GLY A 605 -22.09 18.38 -2.69
N VAL A 606 -21.25 17.54 -2.07
CA VAL A 606 -20.62 17.80 -0.77
C VAL A 606 -19.16 17.39 -0.74
N TRP A 607 -18.35 18.02 0.11
CA TRP A 607 -16.92 17.70 0.29
C TRP A 607 -16.63 16.74 1.45
N PHE A 608 -17.58 15.88 1.80
CA PHE A 608 -17.44 14.88 2.87
C PHE A 608 -18.21 13.62 2.51
N HIS A 609 -17.86 12.50 3.16
CA HIS A 609 -18.54 11.23 2.94
C HIS A 609 -19.89 11.19 3.65
N LYS A 610 -20.94 11.69 2.98
CA LYS A 610 -22.29 11.87 3.53
C LYS A 610 -22.93 10.59 4.06
N GLU A 611 -22.60 9.47 3.45
CA GLU A 611 -23.04 8.14 3.86
C GLU A 611 -22.50 7.73 5.24
N PHE A 612 -21.34 8.22 5.64
CA PHE A 612 -20.73 7.95 6.95
C PHE A 612 -20.94 9.08 7.95
N PHE A 613 -21.09 10.31 7.48
CA PHE A 613 -21.23 11.51 8.31
C PHE A 613 -22.53 12.26 7.99
N PRO A 614 -23.69 11.66 8.27
CA PRO A 614 -24.98 12.27 7.99
C PRO A 614 -25.21 13.50 8.87
N GLY A 615 -26.00 14.45 8.35
CA GLY A 615 -26.36 15.66 9.08
C GLY A 615 -25.24 16.70 9.22
N THR A 616 -24.08 16.48 8.58
CA THR A 616 -23.00 17.47 8.50
C THR A 616 -23.54 18.80 7.98
N LYS A 617 -23.48 19.82 8.83
CA LYS A 617 -23.87 21.20 8.53
C LYS A 617 -22.88 21.87 7.57
N THR A 618 -23.35 22.26 6.39
CA THR A 618 -22.56 23.02 5.40
C THR A 618 -23.00 24.48 5.24
N ALA A 619 -24.06 24.92 5.92
CA ALA A 619 -24.57 26.29 5.85
C ALA A 619 -24.81 26.86 7.27
N PRO A 620 -24.65 28.19 7.47
CA PRO A 620 -24.25 29.18 6.48
C PRO A 620 -22.74 29.21 6.17
N LEU A 621 -21.89 28.65 7.04
CA LEU A 621 -20.42 28.74 6.91
C LEU A 621 -19.71 27.40 6.67
N GLY A 622 -20.30 26.27 7.08
CA GLY A 622 -19.73 24.92 6.87
C GLY A 622 -18.37 24.65 7.53
N PHE A 623 -17.95 25.47 8.49
CA PHE A 623 -16.65 25.40 9.16
C PHE A 623 -16.71 24.53 10.44
N TYR A 624 -15.70 23.68 10.65
CA TYR A 624 -15.62 22.73 11.76
C TYR A 624 -14.33 22.91 12.55
N TRP A 625 -14.44 23.00 13.87
CA TRP A 625 -13.28 23.20 14.73
C TRP A 625 -12.29 22.04 14.69
N ALA A 626 -11.00 22.39 14.65
CA ALA A 626 -9.90 21.56 15.08
C ALA A 626 -9.34 22.04 16.43
N SER A 627 -8.62 21.17 17.14
CA SER A 627 -7.86 21.49 18.36
C SER A 627 -6.55 22.21 18.07
N THR A 628 -6.13 22.29 16.80
CA THR A 628 -4.98 23.07 16.36
C THR A 628 -5.33 24.56 16.37
N THR A 629 -4.42 25.37 16.89
CA THR A 629 -4.59 26.84 16.99
C THR A 629 -3.66 27.56 16.00
N TYR A 630 -4.02 28.79 15.61
CA TYR A 630 -3.13 29.67 14.85
C TYR A 630 -2.86 30.94 15.63
N GLY A 631 -1.61 31.12 16.05
CA GLY A 631 -1.25 32.21 16.92
C GLY A 631 -2.06 32.18 18.22
N ASP A 632 -2.50 33.35 18.64
CA ASP A 632 -2.98 33.62 19.99
C ASP A 632 -4.52 33.60 20.05
N THR A 633 -5.22 34.03 19.00
CA THR A 633 -6.66 34.32 19.02
C THR A 633 -7.51 33.45 18.10
N PHE A 634 -6.91 32.73 17.13
CA PHE A 634 -7.62 31.97 16.11
C PHE A 634 -7.50 30.45 16.29
N GLY A 635 -8.57 29.73 15.94
CA GLY A 635 -8.57 28.26 15.82
C GLY A 635 -8.56 27.82 14.36
N TRP A 636 -7.89 26.71 14.07
CA TRP A 636 -7.98 26.07 12.76
C TRP A 636 -9.30 25.31 12.61
N GLY A 637 -9.70 25.12 11.37
CA GLY A 637 -10.82 24.27 11.03
C GLY A 637 -10.92 23.96 9.56
N VAL A 638 -11.81 23.02 9.25
CA VAL A 638 -12.09 22.53 7.91
C VAL A 638 -13.44 23.06 7.46
N ASN A 639 -13.53 23.51 6.21
CA ASN A 639 -14.77 23.96 5.59
C ASN A 639 -15.32 22.87 4.66
N PHE A 640 -16.36 22.15 5.08
CA PHE A 640 -17.01 21.11 4.27
C PHE A 640 -17.98 21.65 3.20
N GLN A 641 -18.26 22.95 3.20
CA GLN A 641 -19.05 23.61 2.14
C GLN A 641 -18.22 23.85 0.89
N PHE A 642 -16.96 24.26 1.06
CA PHE A 642 -16.09 24.68 -0.04
C PHE A 642 -14.83 23.82 -0.22
N GLY A 643 -14.57 22.88 0.70
CA GLY A 643 -13.50 21.90 0.57
C GLY A 643 -12.10 22.39 0.96
N PHE A 644 -11.98 23.59 1.52
CA PHE A 644 -10.71 24.17 2.01
C PHE A 644 -10.60 24.13 3.53
N ASP A 645 -9.43 24.45 4.05
CA ASP A 645 -9.19 24.65 5.49
C ASP A 645 -8.46 25.97 5.76
N GLY A 646 -8.47 26.41 7.02
CA GLY A 646 -7.82 27.65 7.44
C GLY A 646 -8.13 28.04 8.88
N TYR A 647 -7.67 29.24 9.28
CA TYR A 647 -7.70 29.73 10.66
C TYR A 647 -8.57 30.99 10.83
N TYR A 648 -9.75 31.03 10.20
CA TYR A 648 -10.54 32.26 10.05
C TYR A 648 -11.45 32.59 11.24
N ALA A 649 -11.45 31.79 12.31
CA ALA A 649 -12.43 31.86 13.39
C ALA A 649 -11.80 32.22 14.74
N GLY A 650 -12.29 33.30 15.36
CA GLY A 650 -11.89 33.70 16.71
C GLY A 650 -12.40 32.71 17.77
N LYS A 651 -11.51 32.18 18.61
CA LYS A 651 -11.81 31.10 19.57
C LYS A 651 -12.90 31.44 20.58
N LYS A 652 -12.99 32.72 20.97
CA LYS A 652 -13.89 33.21 22.03
C LYS A 652 -15.32 33.44 21.55
N GLN A 653 -15.50 34.08 20.39
CA GLN A 653 -16.82 34.45 19.88
C GLN A 653 -17.37 33.44 18.86
N GLY A 654 -16.49 32.72 18.15
CA GLY A 654 -16.87 31.76 17.14
C GLY A 654 -17.61 30.56 17.73
N ARG A 655 -18.78 30.22 17.20
CA ARG A 655 -19.52 29.00 17.55
C ARG A 655 -19.66 28.15 16.30
N TYR A 656 -19.02 26.98 16.30
CA TYR A 656 -18.95 26.11 15.12
C TYR A 656 -19.15 24.65 15.52
N PRO A 657 -19.66 23.81 14.61
CA PRO A 657 -19.68 22.37 14.80
C PRO A 657 -18.25 21.81 14.85
N PHE A 658 -18.13 20.55 15.24
CA PHE A 658 -16.87 19.81 15.33
C PHE A 658 -17.16 18.31 15.34
N ARG A 659 -16.12 17.49 15.17
CA ARG A 659 -16.29 16.04 15.14
C ARG A 659 -15.31 15.36 16.09
N PRO A 660 -15.75 14.91 17.27
CA PRO A 660 -14.90 14.18 18.20
C PRO A 660 -14.22 12.98 17.55
N VAL A 661 -12.96 12.78 17.89
CA VAL A 661 -12.11 11.69 17.40
C VAL A 661 -11.44 10.96 18.57
N ARG A 662 -11.07 9.70 18.35
CA ARG A 662 -10.16 8.93 19.19
C ARG A 662 -9.32 7.97 18.35
N SER A 663 -8.22 7.49 18.90
CA SER A 663 -7.44 6.40 18.30
C SER A 663 -8.09 5.04 18.61
N VAL A 664 -8.02 4.11 17.65
CA VAL A 664 -8.54 2.73 17.77
C VAL A 664 -7.57 1.84 18.54
#